data_AF-A0A5M9ML82-F1
#
_entry.id   AF-A0A5M9ML82-F1
#
_cell.length_a   1.000
_cell.length_b   1.000
_cell.length_c   1.000
_cell.angle_alpha   90.00
_cell.angle_beta   90.00
_cell.angle_gamma   90.00
#
_symmetry.space_group_name_H-M   'P 1'
#
loop_
_entity.id
_entity.type
_entity.pdbx_description
1 polymer ?
#
loop_
_entity_poly.entity_id
_entity_poly.type
_entity_poly.pdbx_seq_one_letter_code
_entity_poly.pdbx_strand_id
1 'polypeptide(L)'
;MLETDVPSKAAESLTVQDKASTSSRYSTHIVLTTYPGQSGIDPIPLEWGAPDAKSRGPVVVSRSGPLLKRRNALGAHGGSYSIYNALAIASGDLDPDFRPDFRNSEPTFNFPQQPAWSDKTKIVSMDPYGHDIVNQFRDELNSGWDIRPTMAVTRANMKLAEVGEAVRDGHLEIDGSIVVDSSGEVRVTKVAVEPVWYLPGVADRFGVDEPTLRRALFEHTGGSYPELITRPDLKVFLPPIGGLTVYIFGPPERVSDENVRLALRIHDECNGSDVFQSDICTCRPYLAFGISEAIREAQNGGSGVVIYFRKEGRALGEVIKYLVYNARKRGGDTADKYFTRTENIAGVRDMRFQALMPDILHWLGIKKIDRMLSMSNMKYDAIVQTGIPIYERVPIPEDMIPSDSRVEIDAKINAGYFTTGKNYTMEELAEVRGRGWEKWEDVTTDEVDLASQKKYYQYLSTTGLTGLVILGTNSEAFLLTREERAQCISTARSAVGPNYPLMAGVGAHSTKQVLELISDAAHAGANYALVLPPAYFGKATTMSVVKRFFADIARQSPLPIVIYNFPGVCNGVDLDSETITSIVKQSAESNPGGVSNVVGVKLTCASVGKITRLGATFSRDEFAVYGGQSDFLIAGLSVGSAGCIAAFANVFPKTAARVYALYESGEVAEALELQRKAALAESPCKSGIASTKYAAAVFTAVAAGIDSAEEKLKPRTPYEEPSEGAKKMVREVMAEVAELERGFD
;
A
#
# COMPACT_ATOMS: atom_id res chain seq x y z
N MET A 1 41.80 31.12 -28.35
CA MET A 1 42.97 30.74 -27.55
C MET A 1 42.49 30.47 -26.14
N LEU A 2 42.35 29.19 -25.82
CA LEU A 2 42.34 28.54 -24.50
C LEU A 2 42.02 27.07 -24.85
N GLU A 3 43.07 26.31 -25.09
CA GLU A 3 43.04 24.89 -25.42
C GLU A 3 42.52 24.11 -24.22
N THR A 4 41.46 23.33 -24.42
CA THR A 4 41.00 22.31 -23.48
C THR A 4 41.48 20.96 -23.99
N ASP A 5 42.63 20.51 -23.50
CA ASP A 5 43.08 19.13 -23.64
C ASP A 5 42.24 18.23 -22.72
N VAL A 6 41.22 17.59 -23.31
CA VAL A 6 40.54 16.44 -22.71
C VAL A 6 41.13 15.19 -23.39
N PRO A 7 41.88 14.32 -22.69
CA PRO A 7 42.31 13.07 -23.30
C PRO A 7 41.10 12.14 -23.40
N SER A 8 40.75 11.77 -24.63
CA SER A 8 39.80 10.69 -24.90
C SER A 8 40.41 9.36 -24.43
N LYS A 9 39.97 8.85 -23.27
CA LYS A 9 40.19 7.43 -22.95
C LYS A 9 39.22 6.59 -23.78
N ALA A 10 39.74 6.09 -24.90
CA ALA A 10 39.17 4.96 -25.61
C ALA A 10 39.05 3.78 -24.63
N ALA A 11 37.94 3.05 -24.76
CA ALA A 11 37.70 1.80 -24.05
C ALA A 11 38.72 0.75 -24.50
N GLU A 12 39.87 0.72 -23.84
CA GLU A 12 40.77 -0.42 -23.88
C GLU A 12 40.17 -1.54 -23.03
N SER A 13 40.01 -2.69 -23.67
CA SER A 13 39.69 -3.96 -23.02
C SER A 13 40.54 -4.13 -21.76
N LEU A 14 39.88 -4.45 -20.64
CA LEU A 14 40.51 -4.87 -19.39
C LEU A 14 41.31 -6.16 -19.64
N THR A 15 42.50 -6.04 -20.21
CA THR A 15 43.53 -7.05 -20.11
C THR A 15 43.96 -7.06 -18.65
N VAL A 16 43.81 -8.24 -18.04
CA VAL A 16 44.31 -8.61 -16.72
C VAL A 16 45.78 -8.18 -16.63
N GLN A 17 46.05 -6.99 -16.11
CA GLN A 17 47.39 -6.58 -15.73
C GLN A 17 47.81 -7.44 -14.55
N ASP A 18 49.05 -7.92 -14.63
CA ASP A 18 49.72 -8.75 -13.63
C ASP A 18 49.41 -8.28 -12.20
N LYS A 19 48.55 -9.05 -11.51
CA LYS A 19 48.45 -9.03 -10.05
C LYS A 19 49.79 -9.53 -9.52
N ALA A 20 50.75 -8.62 -9.35
CA ALA A 20 51.92 -8.84 -8.51
C ALA A 20 51.44 -9.54 -7.23
N SER A 21 52.08 -10.64 -6.86
CA SER A 21 51.61 -11.54 -5.80
C SER A 21 51.19 -10.75 -4.55
N THR A 22 49.92 -10.83 -4.20
CA THR A 22 49.31 -10.17 -3.02
C THR A 22 50.05 -10.45 -1.71
N SER A 23 50.90 -11.49 -1.67
CA SER A 23 51.76 -11.84 -0.53
C SER A 23 52.84 -10.82 -0.18
N SER A 24 53.24 -9.90 -1.08
CA SER A 24 54.34 -8.95 -0.80
C SER A 24 53.91 -7.67 -0.08
N ARG A 25 52.61 -7.41 0.06
CA ARG A 25 52.06 -6.16 0.62
C ARG A 25 51.78 -6.18 2.12
N TYR A 26 51.85 -7.35 2.76
CA TYR A 26 51.64 -7.52 4.19
C TYR A 26 52.90 -8.05 4.86
N SER A 27 53.17 -7.58 6.08
CA SER A 27 54.18 -8.18 6.96
C SER A 27 53.88 -9.67 7.18
N THR A 28 54.91 -10.50 7.15
CA THR A 28 54.81 -11.93 7.51
C THR A 28 54.46 -12.14 8.99
N HIS A 29 54.64 -11.11 9.82
CA HIS A 29 54.28 -11.11 11.23
C HIS A 29 53.00 -10.29 11.47
N ILE A 30 51.96 -10.96 12.00
CA ILE A 30 50.67 -10.35 12.35
C ILE A 30 50.59 -10.15 13.86
N VAL A 31 50.34 -8.92 14.30
CA VAL A 31 50.09 -8.60 15.70
C VAL A 31 48.60 -8.78 15.99
N LEU A 32 48.24 -9.88 16.65
CA LEU A 32 46.86 -10.19 17.03
C LEU A 32 46.34 -9.22 18.09
N THR A 33 47.14 -8.95 19.12
CA THR A 33 46.82 -7.99 20.17
C THR A 33 48.09 -7.33 20.73
N THR A 34 47.88 -6.25 21.48
CA THR A 34 48.89 -5.52 22.27
C THR A 34 48.52 -5.65 23.74
N TYR A 35 49.48 -5.59 24.66
CA TYR A 35 49.21 -5.64 26.10
C TYR A 35 49.58 -4.33 26.81
N PRO A 36 48.86 -3.94 27.89
CA PRO A 36 49.27 -2.81 28.72
C PRO A 36 50.68 -3.03 29.27
N GLY A 37 51.53 -2.00 29.21
CA GLY A 37 52.91 -2.07 29.72
C GLY A 37 53.91 -2.81 28.81
N GLN A 38 53.49 -3.33 27.66
CA GLN A 38 54.40 -3.88 26.65
C GLN A 38 55.31 -2.77 26.10
N SER A 39 56.61 -3.05 25.94
CA SER A 39 57.61 -2.07 25.47
C SER A 39 57.21 -1.43 24.13
N GLY A 40 57.18 -0.10 24.12
CA GLY A 40 56.82 0.72 22.95
C GLY A 40 55.31 0.93 22.75
N ILE A 41 54.43 0.37 23.59
CA ILE A 41 53.01 0.71 23.61
C ILE A 41 52.82 2.00 24.41
N ASP A 42 52.38 3.06 23.73
CA ASP A 42 52.19 4.42 24.27
C ASP A 42 50.92 5.04 23.67
N PRO A 43 49.72 4.66 24.15
CA PRO A 43 48.46 5.17 23.64
C PRO A 43 48.35 6.69 23.78
N ILE A 44 47.79 7.36 22.77
CA ILE A 44 47.43 8.78 22.85
C ILE A 44 46.46 8.98 24.04
N PRO A 45 46.72 9.91 24.97
CA PRO A 45 45.81 10.20 26.06
C PRO A 45 44.40 10.54 25.55
N LEU A 46 43.38 9.98 26.20
CA LEU A 46 41.98 10.19 25.87
C LEU A 46 41.15 10.24 27.17
N GLU A 47 40.59 11.40 27.48
CA GLU A 47 39.81 11.62 28.70
C GLU A 47 38.34 11.87 28.36
N TRP A 48 37.51 10.82 28.39
CA TRP A 48 36.08 10.94 28.08
C TRP A 48 35.37 11.85 29.08
N GLY A 49 34.60 12.83 28.58
CA GLY A 49 33.94 13.85 29.40
C GLY A 49 34.82 15.07 29.72
N ALA A 50 35.98 15.22 29.09
CA ALA A 50 36.76 16.46 29.19
C ALA A 50 35.97 17.68 28.63
N PRO A 51 36.24 18.89 29.16
CA PRO A 51 35.47 20.10 28.86
C PRO A 51 35.58 20.60 27.42
N ASP A 52 36.61 20.20 26.66
CA ASP A 52 36.82 20.63 25.28
C ASP A 52 37.56 19.55 24.48
N ALA A 53 37.56 19.66 23.15
CA ALA A 53 38.15 18.65 22.26
C ALA A 53 39.67 18.47 22.47
N LYS A 54 40.40 19.55 22.78
CA LYS A 54 41.86 19.51 22.95
C LYS A 54 42.23 18.80 24.26
N SER A 55 41.57 19.13 25.36
CA SER A 55 41.77 18.42 26.64
C SER A 55 41.26 16.98 26.60
N ARG A 56 40.22 16.69 25.81
CA ARG A 56 39.72 15.32 25.56
C ARG A 56 40.73 14.45 24.83
N GLY A 57 41.41 15.00 23.83
CA GLY A 57 42.26 14.27 22.87
C GLY A 57 41.45 13.59 21.76
N PRO A 58 42.04 13.28 20.58
CA PRO A 58 41.30 12.70 19.45
C PRO A 58 41.00 11.20 19.64
N VAL A 59 39.95 10.68 19.00
CA VAL A 59 39.74 9.23 18.89
C VAL A 59 40.63 8.68 17.77
N VAL A 60 41.49 7.71 18.11
CA VAL A 60 42.40 7.06 17.15
C VAL A 60 42.31 5.54 17.31
N VAL A 61 41.82 4.88 16.27
CA VAL A 61 41.63 3.41 16.21
C VAL A 61 42.60 2.70 15.25
N SER A 62 43.44 3.48 14.55
CA SER A 62 44.27 3.01 13.45
C SER A 62 45.14 1.81 13.80
N ARG A 63 45.27 0.87 12.86
CA ARG A 63 46.07 -0.35 12.99
C ARG A 63 47.29 -0.37 12.05
N SER A 64 47.53 0.68 11.28
CA SER A 64 48.66 0.78 10.34
C SER A 64 49.99 0.95 11.08
N GLY A 65 50.98 0.11 10.77
CA GLY A 65 52.39 0.22 11.21
C GLY A 65 52.60 0.78 12.63
N PRO A 66 53.27 1.94 12.78
CA PRO A 66 53.60 2.53 14.09
C PRO A 66 52.37 3.05 14.87
N LEU A 67 51.23 3.30 14.21
CA LEU A 67 50.03 3.85 14.85
C LEU A 67 49.28 2.82 15.71
N LEU A 68 49.48 1.51 15.45
CA LEU A 68 48.93 0.43 16.30
C LEU A 68 49.34 0.59 17.77
N LYS A 69 50.54 1.12 18.02
CA LYS A 69 51.09 1.34 19.35
C LYS A 69 50.58 2.62 20.03
N ARG A 70 50.02 3.54 19.23
CA ARG A 70 49.54 4.87 19.63
C ARG A 70 48.01 4.96 19.74
N ARG A 71 47.26 3.99 19.21
CA ARG A 71 45.79 3.98 19.25
C ARG A 71 45.26 4.01 20.69
N ASN A 72 44.13 4.69 20.87
CA ASN A 72 43.44 4.86 22.16
C ASN A 72 42.00 4.33 22.15
N ALA A 73 41.57 3.76 21.03
CA ALA A 73 40.27 3.12 20.87
C ALA A 73 40.37 1.74 20.21
N LEU A 74 39.33 0.94 20.42
CA LEU A 74 39.09 -0.38 19.84
C LEU A 74 38.18 -0.28 18.61
N GLY A 75 38.15 -1.31 17.77
CA GLY A 75 37.22 -1.39 16.64
C GLY A 75 37.79 -0.92 15.31
N ALA A 76 36.95 -0.24 14.51
CA ALA A 76 37.33 0.36 13.23
C ALA A 76 36.43 1.56 12.88
N HIS A 77 36.96 2.54 12.14
CA HIS A 77 36.16 3.60 11.52
C HIS A 77 35.28 3.05 10.38
N GLY A 78 34.19 3.74 10.06
CA GLY A 78 33.29 3.35 8.96
C GLY A 78 32.10 2.49 9.42
N GLY A 79 31.97 2.20 10.72
CA GLY A 79 30.94 1.31 11.26
C GLY A 79 30.85 -0.03 10.50
N SER A 80 29.66 -0.39 10.04
CA SER A 80 29.43 -1.61 9.23
C SER A 80 30.14 -1.60 7.86
N TYR A 81 30.64 -0.45 7.39
CA TYR A 81 31.39 -0.35 6.12
C TYR A 81 32.87 -0.68 6.25
N SER A 82 33.40 -0.80 7.47
CA SER A 82 34.81 -1.14 7.72
C SER A 82 35.27 -2.43 7.01
N ILE A 83 34.38 -3.42 6.91
CA ILE A 83 34.65 -4.69 6.21
C ILE A 83 34.85 -4.49 4.70
N TYR A 84 34.06 -3.60 4.07
CA TYR A 84 34.23 -3.30 2.65
C TYR A 84 35.53 -2.55 2.38
N ASN A 85 35.95 -1.67 3.29
CA ASN A 85 37.26 -1.03 3.22
C ASN A 85 38.39 -2.08 3.30
N ALA A 86 38.29 -3.03 4.22
CA ALA A 86 39.25 -4.14 4.31
C ALA A 86 39.31 -4.99 3.04
N LEU A 87 38.15 -5.25 2.40
CA LEU A 87 38.09 -5.96 1.12
C LEU A 87 38.76 -5.16 -0.01
N ALA A 88 38.55 -3.84 -0.07
CA ALA A 88 39.20 -2.96 -1.06
C ALA A 88 40.73 -2.93 -0.90
N ILE A 89 41.23 -2.97 0.34
CA ILE A 89 42.68 -3.11 0.59
C ILE A 89 43.17 -4.49 0.14
N ALA A 90 42.42 -5.55 0.45
CA ALA A 90 42.78 -6.92 0.08
C ALA A 90 42.74 -7.18 -1.43
N SER A 91 41.81 -6.57 -2.17
CA SER A 91 41.75 -6.62 -3.64
C SER A 91 42.86 -5.81 -4.31
N GLY A 92 43.47 -4.87 -3.56
CA GLY A 92 44.50 -3.97 -4.03
C GLY A 92 43.98 -2.65 -4.61
N ASP A 93 42.69 -2.36 -4.44
CA ASP A 93 42.06 -1.08 -4.82
C ASP A 93 42.47 0.07 -3.88
N LEU A 94 42.86 -0.25 -2.64
CA LEU A 94 43.45 0.68 -1.67
C LEU A 94 44.79 0.14 -1.14
N ASP A 95 45.71 1.05 -0.82
CA ASP A 95 46.97 0.71 -0.14
C ASP A 95 46.70 0.31 1.33
N PRO A 96 47.40 -0.68 1.91
CA PRO A 96 47.27 -1.02 3.34
C PRO A 96 47.49 0.16 4.30
N ASP A 97 48.32 1.13 3.93
CA ASP A 97 48.57 2.34 4.72
C ASP A 97 47.77 3.55 4.19
N PHE A 98 46.73 3.32 3.38
CA PHE A 98 45.88 4.38 2.82
C PHE A 98 45.26 5.24 3.93
N ARG A 99 45.41 6.55 3.75
CA ARG A 99 44.84 7.58 4.63
C ARG A 99 43.94 8.50 3.81
N PRO A 100 42.63 8.55 4.12
CA PRO A 100 41.75 9.54 3.52
C PRO A 100 42.15 10.96 3.94
N ASP A 101 42.01 11.91 3.03
CA ASP A 101 42.22 13.33 3.29
C ASP A 101 40.91 14.01 3.68
N PHE A 102 40.82 14.46 4.94
CA PHE A 102 39.64 15.14 5.49
C PHE A 102 39.84 16.65 5.69
N ARG A 103 40.94 17.24 5.21
CA ARG A 103 41.30 18.64 5.53
C ARG A 103 40.34 19.70 4.97
N ASN A 104 39.41 19.32 4.10
CA ASN A 104 38.38 20.19 3.52
C ASN A 104 36.99 19.55 3.67
N SER A 105 36.72 18.96 4.82
CA SER A 105 35.45 18.29 5.15
C SER A 105 34.79 18.88 6.41
N GLU A 106 35.02 20.16 6.69
CA GLU A 106 34.37 20.90 7.77
C GLU A 106 32.83 20.85 7.65
N PRO A 107 32.10 20.86 8.77
CA PRO A 107 30.64 20.82 8.76
C PRO A 107 30.05 22.08 8.11
N THR A 108 28.94 21.94 7.39
CA THR A 108 28.24 23.09 6.78
C THR A 108 27.51 23.97 7.80
N PHE A 109 27.39 23.50 9.04
CA PHE A 109 26.83 24.22 10.16
C PHE A 109 27.58 23.83 11.45
N ASN A 110 28.02 24.84 12.19
CA ASN A 110 28.76 24.67 13.44
C ASN A 110 27.78 24.68 14.61
N PHE A 111 27.43 23.49 15.12
CA PHE A 111 26.60 23.39 16.31
C PHE A 111 27.35 23.95 17.53
N PRO A 112 26.68 24.77 18.37
CA PRO A 112 27.30 25.24 19.61
C PRO A 112 27.50 24.07 20.55
N GLN A 113 28.65 24.07 21.24
CA GLN A 113 28.96 23.08 22.25
C GLN A 113 27.89 23.06 23.35
N GLN A 114 27.38 21.86 23.64
CA GLN A 114 26.38 21.66 24.69
C GLN A 114 27.06 21.19 25.98
N PRO A 115 26.53 21.54 27.17
CA PRO A 115 27.05 21.03 28.45
C PRO A 115 27.15 19.50 28.51
N ALA A 116 26.25 18.80 27.80
CA ALA A 116 26.25 17.34 27.73
C ALA A 116 27.47 16.75 27.00
N TRP A 117 28.18 17.52 26.17
CA TRP A 117 29.38 17.04 25.45
C TRP A 117 30.53 16.70 26.39
N SER A 118 30.59 17.37 27.55
CA SER A 118 31.55 17.11 28.63
C SER A 118 30.96 16.26 29.76
N ASP A 119 29.76 15.71 29.61
CA ASP A 119 29.15 14.84 30.61
C ASP A 119 29.30 13.38 30.19
N LYS A 120 30.21 12.67 30.86
CA LYS A 120 30.52 11.25 30.63
C LYS A 120 29.35 10.29 30.90
N THR A 121 28.25 10.77 31.46
CA THR A 121 27.03 9.98 31.72
C THR A 121 25.93 10.28 30.70
N LYS A 122 25.93 11.46 30.06
CA LYS A 122 24.90 11.87 29.09
C LYS A 122 25.16 11.35 27.69
N ILE A 123 26.43 11.38 27.24
CA ILE A 123 26.84 10.90 25.92
C ILE A 123 27.88 9.80 26.08
N VAL A 124 27.51 8.58 25.74
CA VAL A 124 28.33 7.37 25.93
C VAL A 124 28.43 6.51 24.67
N SER A 125 27.65 6.78 23.63
CA SER A 125 27.54 5.95 22.42
C SER A 125 27.87 6.65 21.10
N MET A 126 28.30 7.91 21.17
CA MET A 126 28.80 8.71 20.05
C MET A 126 29.93 9.62 20.50
N ASP A 127 30.75 10.10 19.56
CA ASP A 127 31.81 11.07 19.82
C ASP A 127 31.26 12.52 19.75
N PRO A 128 31.20 13.27 20.86
CA PRO A 128 30.69 14.64 20.86
C PRO A 128 31.44 15.60 19.92
N TYR A 129 32.73 15.37 19.70
CA TYR A 129 33.62 16.23 18.91
C TYR A 129 33.93 15.66 17.53
N GLY A 130 33.32 14.52 17.17
CA GLY A 130 33.60 13.79 15.94
C GLY A 130 33.17 14.49 14.64
N HIS A 131 32.42 15.60 14.75
CA HIS A 131 31.88 16.36 13.63
C HIS A 131 32.84 17.44 13.10
N ASP A 132 33.86 17.83 13.87
CA ASP A 132 34.74 18.96 13.55
C ASP A 132 36.22 18.63 13.81
N ILE A 133 36.70 17.48 13.33
CA ILE A 133 38.10 17.08 13.57
C ILE A 133 39.12 18.02 12.91
N VAL A 134 38.73 18.74 11.86
CA VAL A 134 39.62 19.57 11.04
C VAL A 134 40.02 20.84 11.78
N ASN A 135 39.10 21.46 12.50
CA ASN A 135 39.41 22.63 13.31
C ASN A 135 39.97 22.22 14.68
N GLN A 136 39.44 21.15 15.27
CA GLN A 136 39.85 20.72 16.61
C GLN A 136 41.23 20.02 16.63
N PHE A 137 41.64 19.34 15.55
CA PHE A 137 42.87 18.54 15.51
C PHE A 137 43.73 18.77 14.26
N ARG A 138 43.75 20.02 13.77
CA ARG A 138 44.48 20.41 12.55
C ARG A 138 45.97 20.05 12.59
N ASP A 139 46.64 20.35 13.70
CA ASP A 139 48.08 20.15 13.83
C ASP A 139 48.44 18.66 13.86
N GLU A 140 47.61 17.87 14.53
CA GLU A 140 47.73 16.41 14.60
C GLU A 140 47.49 15.77 13.23
N LEU A 141 46.47 16.23 12.49
CA LEU A 141 46.22 15.81 11.09
C LEU A 141 47.39 16.16 10.18
N ASN A 142 47.94 17.39 10.27
CA ASN A 142 49.11 17.82 9.52
C ASN A 142 50.38 17.04 9.89
N SER A 143 50.46 16.58 11.14
CA SER A 143 51.53 15.70 11.63
C SER A 143 51.34 14.23 11.23
N GLY A 144 50.33 13.92 10.41
CA GLY A 144 50.07 12.60 9.88
C GLY A 144 49.40 11.64 10.87
N TRP A 145 48.64 12.14 11.84
CA TRP A 145 47.80 11.29 12.69
C TRP A 145 46.57 10.81 11.91
N ASP A 146 46.19 9.55 12.09
CA ASP A 146 45.00 8.96 11.47
C ASP A 146 43.76 9.22 12.34
N ILE A 147 43.32 10.49 12.33
CA ILE A 147 42.10 10.95 13.00
C ILE A 147 41.02 11.07 11.93
N ARG A 148 39.88 10.40 12.12
CA ARG A 148 38.78 10.40 11.15
C ARG A 148 37.49 10.92 11.77
N PRO A 149 36.66 11.67 11.01
CA PRO A 149 35.38 12.12 11.53
C PRO A 149 34.48 10.92 11.78
N THR A 150 33.74 10.96 12.87
CA THR A 150 32.70 9.99 13.22
C THR A 150 31.32 10.61 13.11
N MET A 151 31.25 11.91 12.78
CA MET A 151 30.02 12.62 12.47
C MET A 151 30.27 13.54 11.27
N ALA A 152 29.23 13.79 10.48
CA ALA A 152 29.28 14.72 9.36
C ALA A 152 27.98 15.53 9.29
N VAL A 153 28.10 16.84 9.04
CA VAL A 153 26.96 17.77 8.93
C VAL A 153 26.92 18.38 7.54
N THR A 154 25.78 18.25 6.87
CA THR A 154 25.59 18.81 5.52
C THR A 154 24.19 19.42 5.36
N ARG A 155 24.03 20.29 4.37
CA ARG A 155 22.73 20.86 3.95
C ARG A 155 22.36 20.30 2.58
N ALA A 156 21.10 19.95 2.40
CA ALA A 156 20.61 19.39 1.15
C ALA A 156 19.14 19.74 0.92
N ASN A 157 18.68 19.52 -0.31
CA ASN A 157 17.26 19.41 -0.59
C ASN A 157 16.88 17.93 -0.69
N MET A 158 15.65 17.60 -0.30
CA MET A 158 15.11 16.26 -0.27
C MET A 158 13.73 16.24 -0.93
N LYS A 159 13.41 15.16 -1.66
CA LYS A 159 12.08 14.91 -2.21
C LYS A 159 11.58 13.57 -1.71
N LEU A 160 10.33 13.54 -1.27
CA LEU A 160 9.58 12.33 -0.94
C LEU A 160 8.20 12.43 -1.60
N ALA A 161 7.69 11.31 -2.10
CA ALA A 161 6.40 11.26 -2.79
C ALA A 161 5.27 11.79 -1.90
N GLU A 162 5.27 11.38 -0.63
CA GLU A 162 4.25 11.72 0.36
C GLU A 162 4.26 13.21 0.74
N VAL A 163 5.42 13.87 0.64
CA VAL A 163 5.50 15.33 0.82
C VAL A 163 4.90 16.02 -0.40
N GLY A 164 5.18 15.53 -1.61
CA GLY A 164 4.57 16.05 -2.84
C GLY A 164 3.05 15.83 -2.87
N GLU A 165 2.56 14.70 -2.37
CA GLU A 165 1.12 14.43 -2.16
C GLU A 165 0.52 15.39 -1.15
N ALA A 166 1.13 15.54 0.03
CA ALA A 166 0.66 16.47 1.04
C ALA A 166 0.59 17.92 0.54
N VAL A 167 1.51 18.35 -0.34
CA VAL A 167 1.42 19.67 -1.00
C VAL A 167 0.25 19.74 -1.99
N ARG A 168 0.04 18.70 -2.82
CA ARG A 168 -1.09 18.65 -3.78
C ARG A 168 -2.44 18.65 -3.10
N ASP A 169 -2.55 17.95 -1.98
CA ASP A 169 -3.78 17.80 -1.20
C ASP A 169 -4.03 18.98 -0.25
N GLY A 170 -3.12 19.96 -0.21
CA GLY A 170 -3.23 21.15 0.64
C GLY A 170 -2.95 20.92 2.12
N HIS A 171 -2.29 19.80 2.47
CA HIS A 171 -1.86 19.47 3.83
C HIS A 171 -0.51 20.11 4.23
N LEU A 172 0.31 20.52 3.26
CA LEU A 172 1.53 21.30 3.46
C LEU A 172 1.55 22.51 2.51
N GLU A 173 1.93 23.66 3.03
CA GLU A 173 2.02 24.90 2.25
C GLU A 173 3.40 25.05 1.60
N ILE A 174 3.46 25.75 0.46
CA ILE A 174 4.72 26.12 -0.19
C ILE A 174 5.14 27.49 0.34
N ASP A 175 6.18 27.53 1.17
CA ASP A 175 6.68 28.77 1.79
C ASP A 175 8.00 29.29 1.18
N GLY A 176 8.62 28.53 0.26
CA GLY A 176 9.88 28.88 -0.41
C GLY A 176 11.15 28.81 0.47
N SER A 177 10.97 28.61 1.78
CA SER A 177 12.01 28.57 2.82
C SER A 177 12.35 27.14 3.26
N ILE A 178 11.33 26.35 3.61
CA ILE A 178 11.38 24.95 4.05
C ILE A 178 10.86 24.08 2.92
N VAL A 179 9.59 24.27 2.50
CA VAL A 179 9.01 23.64 1.31
C VAL A 179 9.21 24.58 0.13
N VAL A 180 10.06 24.17 -0.81
CA VAL A 180 10.63 25.05 -1.85
C VAL A 180 9.66 25.26 -3.00
N ASP A 181 8.98 24.22 -3.45
CA ASP A 181 8.12 24.27 -4.64
C ASP A 181 6.97 23.24 -4.61
N SER A 182 6.15 23.25 -5.66
CA SER A 182 4.98 22.38 -5.82
C SER A 182 5.31 20.89 -6.03
N SER A 183 6.59 20.54 -6.21
CA SER A 183 7.01 19.14 -6.26
C SER A 183 7.19 18.53 -4.86
N GLY A 184 7.08 19.33 -3.80
CA GLY A 184 7.34 18.90 -2.43
C GLY A 184 8.84 18.79 -2.12
N GLU A 185 9.68 19.58 -2.78
CA GLU A 185 11.10 19.68 -2.44
C GLU A 185 11.29 20.41 -1.11
N VAL A 186 12.07 19.82 -0.20
CA VAL A 186 12.25 20.33 1.18
C VAL A 186 13.72 20.57 1.49
N ARG A 187 14.03 21.73 2.07
CA ARG A 187 15.37 22.03 2.60
C ARG A 187 15.59 21.32 3.93
N VAL A 188 16.72 20.65 4.08
CA VAL A 188 17.02 19.85 5.26
C VAL A 188 18.51 19.93 5.63
N THR A 189 18.80 20.02 6.93
CA THR A 189 20.14 19.80 7.47
C THR A 189 20.26 18.35 7.90
N LYS A 190 21.32 17.65 7.50
CA LYS A 190 21.56 16.24 7.78
C LYS A 190 22.78 16.08 8.69
N VAL A 191 22.66 15.26 9.72
CA VAL A 191 23.77 14.88 10.61
C VAL A 191 23.93 13.36 10.57
N ALA A 192 24.97 12.86 9.92
CA ALA A 192 25.33 11.44 9.94
C ALA A 192 26.22 11.16 11.14
N VAL A 193 26.02 10.02 11.81
CA VAL A 193 26.74 9.66 13.02
C VAL A 193 27.11 8.18 13.02
N GLU A 194 28.39 7.91 13.25
CA GLU A 194 28.93 6.58 13.54
C GLU A 194 28.96 6.33 15.06
N PRO A 195 28.74 5.06 15.49
CA PRO A 195 28.77 4.70 16.90
C PRO A 195 30.19 4.76 17.47
N VAL A 196 30.36 5.46 18.59
CA VAL A 196 31.61 5.52 19.35
C VAL A 196 31.29 5.34 20.82
N TRP A 197 31.60 4.17 21.35
CA TRP A 197 31.16 3.74 22.68
C TRP A 197 32.23 3.99 23.73
N TYR A 198 31.89 4.77 24.75
CA TYR A 198 32.61 4.79 26.01
C TYR A 198 32.14 3.62 26.87
N LEU A 199 32.94 2.56 26.89
CA LEU A 199 32.56 1.25 27.47
C LEU A 199 32.11 1.32 28.94
N PRO A 200 32.73 2.12 29.84
CA PRO A 200 32.22 2.27 31.20
C PRO A 200 30.80 2.86 31.25
N GLY A 201 30.53 3.88 30.44
CA GLY A 201 29.22 4.53 30.37
C GLY A 201 28.17 3.64 29.71
N VAL A 202 28.54 2.88 28.68
CA VAL A 202 27.64 1.87 28.09
C VAL A 202 27.33 0.79 29.13
N ALA A 203 28.31 0.27 29.87
CA ALA A 203 28.07 -0.76 30.89
C ALA A 203 27.06 -0.27 31.94
N ASP A 204 27.21 0.97 32.41
CA ASP A 204 26.29 1.62 33.35
C ASP A 204 24.86 1.75 32.78
N ARG A 205 24.69 2.17 31.52
CA ARG A 205 23.38 2.25 30.85
C ARG A 205 22.67 0.90 30.74
N PHE A 206 23.42 -0.19 30.74
CA PHE A 206 22.89 -1.56 30.70
C PHE A 206 22.80 -2.22 32.08
N GLY A 207 23.21 -1.52 33.16
CA GLY A 207 23.17 -2.04 34.52
C GLY A 207 24.12 -3.22 34.74
N VAL A 208 25.24 -3.28 34.02
CA VAL A 208 26.26 -4.33 34.12
C VAL A 208 27.64 -3.73 34.38
N ASP A 209 28.58 -4.50 34.91
CA ASP A 209 29.96 -4.07 35.01
C ASP A 209 30.69 -4.11 33.65
N GLU A 210 31.68 -3.23 33.49
CA GLU A 210 32.46 -3.10 32.24
C GLU A 210 33.13 -4.42 31.80
N PRO A 211 33.77 -5.21 32.69
CA PRO A 211 34.30 -6.54 32.33
C PRO A 211 33.24 -7.49 31.78
N THR A 212 32.06 -7.57 32.39
CA THR A 212 30.95 -8.41 31.90
C THR A 212 30.49 -7.96 30.51
N LEU A 213 30.31 -6.65 30.29
CA LEU A 213 29.96 -6.12 28.96
C LEU A 213 31.00 -6.51 27.91
N ARG A 214 32.29 -6.28 28.19
CA ARG A 214 33.40 -6.59 27.28
C ARG A 214 33.46 -8.07 26.95
N ARG A 215 33.30 -8.93 27.96
CA ARG A 215 33.29 -10.38 27.80
C ARG A 215 32.14 -10.83 26.90
N ALA A 216 30.93 -10.34 27.17
CA ALA A 216 29.76 -10.65 26.36
C ALA A 216 29.95 -10.21 24.91
N LEU A 217 30.45 -8.99 24.68
CA LEU A 217 30.75 -8.50 23.33
C LEU A 217 31.78 -9.39 22.62
N PHE A 218 32.87 -9.78 23.29
CA PHE A 218 33.88 -10.66 22.70
C PHE A 218 33.34 -12.06 22.37
N GLU A 219 32.72 -12.72 23.35
CA GLU A 219 32.24 -14.11 23.21
C GLU A 219 31.08 -14.21 22.18
N HIS A 220 30.14 -13.26 22.19
CA HIS A 220 28.98 -13.30 21.30
C HIS A 220 29.19 -12.64 19.93
N THR A 221 30.38 -12.08 19.66
CA THR A 221 30.80 -11.67 18.31
C THR A 221 31.83 -12.61 17.70
N GLY A 222 31.90 -13.86 18.19
CA GLY A 222 32.77 -14.91 17.65
C GLY A 222 34.25 -14.68 17.93
N GLY A 223 34.58 -14.00 19.04
CA GLY A 223 35.96 -13.65 19.39
C GLY A 223 36.52 -12.45 18.60
N SER A 224 35.65 -11.64 17.99
CA SER A 224 36.06 -10.41 17.32
C SER A 224 36.62 -9.41 18.35
N TYR A 225 37.69 -8.70 17.96
CA TYR A 225 38.38 -7.71 18.81
C TYR A 225 38.88 -8.27 20.16
N PRO A 226 39.93 -9.12 20.18
CA PRO A 226 40.53 -9.67 21.40
C PRO A 226 40.96 -8.61 22.43
N GLU A 227 41.20 -7.38 21.98
CA GLU A 227 41.48 -6.23 22.83
C GLU A 227 40.35 -5.84 23.78
N LEU A 228 39.10 -6.27 23.54
CA LEU A 228 38.02 -6.12 24.52
C LEU A 228 38.40 -6.78 25.85
N ILE A 229 39.15 -7.88 25.81
CA ILE A 229 39.65 -8.62 26.97
C ILE A 229 41.06 -8.17 27.35
N THR A 230 41.94 -8.02 26.36
CA THR A 230 43.39 -7.84 26.60
C THR A 230 43.83 -6.39 26.81
N ARG A 231 42.98 -5.41 26.47
CA ARG A 231 43.24 -3.97 26.63
C ARG A 231 42.14 -3.29 27.47
N PRO A 232 42.03 -3.61 28.78
CA PRO A 232 41.06 -2.96 29.67
C PRO A 232 41.37 -1.47 29.91
N ASP A 233 42.57 -1.02 29.57
CA ASP A 233 43.01 0.38 29.58
C ASP A 233 42.37 1.21 28.46
N LEU A 234 42.00 0.60 27.33
CA LEU A 234 41.32 1.30 26.24
C LEU A 234 39.82 1.35 26.50
N LYS A 235 39.30 2.53 26.85
CA LYS A 235 37.90 2.72 27.27
C LYS A 235 36.92 3.03 26.14
N VAL A 236 37.40 3.25 24.92
CA VAL A 236 36.56 3.60 23.77
C VAL A 236 36.56 2.48 22.74
N PHE A 237 35.38 2.18 22.17
CA PHE A 237 35.16 1.16 21.16
C PHE A 237 34.31 1.69 20.01
N LEU A 238 34.73 1.48 18.77
CA LEU A 238 33.96 1.77 17.57
C LEU A 238 33.38 0.45 17.03
N PRO A 239 32.17 0.06 17.48
CA PRO A 239 31.56 -1.17 17.02
C PRO A 239 31.19 -1.09 15.52
N PRO A 240 31.37 -2.16 14.75
CA PRO A 240 31.04 -2.20 13.33
C PRO A 240 29.53 -2.39 13.09
N ILE A 241 28.69 -1.55 13.70
CA ILE A 241 27.23 -1.59 13.60
C ILE A 241 26.70 -0.39 12.81
N GLY A 242 25.40 -0.41 12.49
CA GLY A 242 24.72 0.70 11.86
C GLY A 242 24.69 1.95 12.74
N GLY A 243 24.95 3.11 12.14
CA GLY A 243 24.85 4.42 12.79
C GLY A 243 23.44 5.02 12.77
N LEU A 244 23.36 6.34 12.80
CA LEU A 244 22.11 7.09 12.65
C LEU A 244 22.27 8.29 11.71
N THR A 245 21.14 8.83 11.28
CA THR A 245 21.09 10.12 10.57
C THR A 245 19.98 10.98 11.12
N VAL A 246 20.32 12.21 11.51
CA VAL A 246 19.36 13.25 11.89
C VAL A 246 19.00 14.06 10.65
N TYR A 247 17.71 14.32 10.47
CA TYR A 247 17.14 15.24 9.50
C TYR A 247 16.46 16.37 10.26
N ILE A 248 16.95 17.59 10.08
CA ILE A 248 16.44 18.80 10.73
C ILE A 248 15.73 19.64 9.67
N PHE A 249 14.45 19.88 9.89
CA PHE A 249 13.58 20.73 9.08
C PHE A 249 13.50 22.11 9.73
N GLY A 250 13.78 23.15 8.93
CA GLY A 250 13.98 24.51 9.42
C GLY A 250 15.43 24.80 9.85
N PRO A 251 15.68 25.99 10.42
CA PRO A 251 17.01 26.41 10.84
C PRO A 251 17.57 25.54 11.98
N PRO A 252 18.77 24.95 11.83
CA PRO A 252 19.34 24.05 12.85
C PRO A 252 19.65 24.73 14.19
N GLU A 253 19.78 26.06 14.22
CA GLU A 253 19.95 26.87 15.43
C GLU A 253 18.74 26.74 16.40
N ARG A 254 17.55 26.42 15.87
CA ARG A 254 16.32 26.32 16.65
C ARG A 254 16.19 25.01 17.43
N VAL A 255 16.96 23.98 17.08
CA VAL A 255 16.81 22.64 17.67
C VAL A 255 17.04 22.64 19.19
N SER A 256 17.97 23.46 19.67
CA SER A 256 18.29 23.62 21.10
C SER A 256 17.55 24.77 21.79
N ASP A 257 16.73 25.53 21.07
CA ASP A 257 16.02 26.70 21.63
C ASP A 257 14.75 26.25 22.35
N GLU A 258 14.70 26.47 23.67
CA GLU A 258 13.55 26.14 24.51
C GLU A 258 12.32 27.03 24.25
N ASN A 259 12.49 28.18 23.58
CA ASN A 259 11.40 29.12 23.34
C ASN A 259 10.56 28.77 22.11
N VAL A 260 11.02 27.84 21.28
CA VAL A 260 10.28 27.36 20.12
C VAL A 260 9.72 25.96 20.38
N ARG A 261 8.75 25.54 19.56
CA ARG A 261 8.18 24.19 19.62
C ARG A 261 9.04 23.20 18.84
N LEU A 262 9.15 21.98 19.36
CA LEU A 262 9.89 20.87 18.74
C LEU A 262 8.96 19.68 18.46
N ALA A 263 8.88 19.29 17.19
CA ALA A 263 8.30 18.02 16.76
C ALA A 263 9.42 17.00 16.49
N LEU A 264 9.36 15.85 17.16
CA LEU A 264 10.39 14.81 17.09
C LEU A 264 9.82 13.47 16.62
N ARG A 265 10.46 12.90 15.60
CA ARG A 265 10.27 11.50 15.19
C ARG A 265 11.57 10.73 15.35
N ILE A 266 11.54 9.67 16.16
CA ILE A 266 12.63 8.68 16.23
C ILE A 266 12.20 7.42 15.51
N HIS A 267 12.90 7.10 14.43
CA HIS A 267 12.61 5.99 13.54
C HIS A 267 13.71 4.94 13.60
N ASP A 268 13.31 3.66 13.64
CA ASP A 268 14.24 2.55 13.45
C ASP A 268 14.02 2.01 12.04
N GLU A 269 15.10 1.82 11.30
CA GLU A 269 15.14 1.35 9.91
C GLU A 269 14.28 0.10 9.68
N CYS A 270 13.56 0.12 8.57
CA CYS A 270 12.71 -0.95 8.11
C CYS A 270 12.70 -0.96 6.57
N ASN A 271 13.75 -1.48 5.95
CA ASN A 271 13.97 -1.51 4.50
C ASN A 271 12.72 -1.90 3.69
N GLY A 272 12.08 -3.02 4.04
CA GLY A 272 10.88 -3.49 3.36
C GLY A 272 9.70 -2.52 3.38
N SER A 273 9.56 -1.68 4.41
CA SER A 273 8.51 -0.66 4.48
C SER A 273 9.01 0.69 3.97
N ASP A 274 10.15 1.14 4.49
CA ASP A 274 10.70 2.47 4.26
C ASP A 274 11.07 2.70 2.78
N VAL A 275 11.60 1.67 2.10
CA VAL A 275 12.03 1.74 0.70
C VAL A 275 10.98 1.16 -0.24
N PHE A 276 10.39 0.01 0.11
CA PHE A 276 9.52 -0.75 -0.79
C PHE A 276 8.03 -0.71 -0.43
N GLN A 277 7.65 0.11 0.55
CA GLN A 277 6.24 0.34 0.93
C GLN A 277 5.45 -0.94 1.24
N SER A 278 6.09 -1.93 1.89
CA SER A 278 5.37 -3.12 2.36
C SER A 278 4.22 -2.74 3.29
N ASP A 279 3.05 -3.33 3.03
CA ASP A 279 1.79 -3.19 3.76
C ASP A 279 1.69 -4.07 5.03
N ILE A 280 2.74 -4.85 5.33
CA ILE A 280 2.80 -5.77 6.49
C ILE A 280 3.13 -5.03 7.80
N CYS A 281 3.68 -3.82 7.70
CA CYS A 281 3.97 -3.01 8.89
C CYS A 281 3.77 -1.51 8.66
N THR A 282 3.64 -0.80 9.77
CA THR A 282 3.34 0.64 9.85
C THR A 282 4.56 1.56 9.83
N CYS A 283 5.76 1.03 9.58
CA CYS A 283 7.00 1.80 9.66
C CYS A 283 7.02 3.01 8.70
N ARG A 284 6.74 2.78 7.40
CA ARG A 284 6.74 3.85 6.39
C ARG A 284 5.59 4.85 6.56
N PRO A 285 4.32 4.45 6.73
CA PRO A 285 3.24 5.39 6.98
C PRO A 285 3.55 6.33 8.15
N TYR A 286 4.12 5.78 9.22
CA TYR A 286 4.43 6.56 10.41
C TYR A 286 5.69 7.41 10.27
N LEU A 287 6.66 6.99 9.45
CA LEU A 287 7.81 7.83 9.06
C LEU A 287 7.36 9.01 8.20
N ALA A 288 6.50 8.77 7.22
CA ALA A 288 5.94 9.81 6.35
C ALA A 288 5.13 10.83 7.15
N PHE A 289 4.23 10.37 8.03
CA PHE A 289 3.52 11.24 8.99
C PHE A 289 4.51 12.03 9.86
N GLY A 290 5.54 11.36 10.37
CA GLY A 290 6.60 11.95 11.16
C GLY A 290 7.32 13.10 10.45
N ILE A 291 7.65 12.92 9.18
CA ILE A 291 8.29 13.92 8.33
C ILE A 291 7.35 15.09 8.06
N SER A 292 6.10 14.83 7.68
CA SER A 292 5.11 15.88 7.37
C SER A 292 4.84 16.78 8.58
N GLU A 293 4.68 16.20 9.77
CA GLU A 293 4.49 16.96 11.00
C GLU A 293 5.75 17.75 11.40
N ALA A 294 6.94 17.17 11.20
CA ALA A 294 8.20 17.87 11.47
C ALA A 294 8.38 19.08 10.52
N ILE A 295 8.04 18.92 9.23
CA ILE A 295 8.01 20.03 8.28
C ILE A 295 7.03 21.09 8.76
N ARG A 296 5.78 20.72 9.05
CA ARG A 296 4.74 21.65 9.49
C ARG A 296 5.12 22.43 10.74
N GLU A 297 5.74 21.78 11.73
CA GLU A 297 6.23 22.46 12.94
C GLU A 297 7.31 23.50 12.60
N ALA A 298 8.22 23.16 11.69
CA ALA A 298 9.25 24.10 11.22
C ALA A 298 8.65 25.30 10.47
N GLN A 299 7.62 25.09 9.64
CA GLN A 299 6.90 26.16 8.92
C GLN A 299 6.18 27.11 9.88
N ASN A 300 5.66 26.58 10.98
CA ASN A 300 5.02 27.34 12.06
C ASN A 300 6.01 28.11 12.96
N GLY A 301 7.29 28.20 12.58
CA GLY A 301 8.33 28.89 13.33
C GLY A 301 9.03 28.03 14.39
N GLY A 302 8.62 26.77 14.54
CA GLY A 302 9.26 25.78 15.42
C GLY A 302 10.49 25.12 14.80
N SER A 303 10.75 23.89 15.25
CA SER A 303 11.80 22.99 14.76
C SER A 303 11.23 21.60 14.54
N GLY A 304 11.54 21.00 13.39
CA GLY A 304 11.19 19.61 13.07
C GLY A 304 12.43 18.73 13.06
N VAL A 305 12.42 17.61 13.77
CA VAL A 305 13.55 16.67 13.80
C VAL A 305 13.09 15.24 13.56
N VAL A 306 13.70 14.57 12.59
CA VAL A 306 13.54 13.13 12.34
C VAL A 306 14.89 12.46 12.52
N ILE A 307 14.99 11.48 13.40
CA ILE A 307 16.21 10.70 13.64
C ILE A 307 16.00 9.28 13.14
N TYR A 308 16.80 8.88 12.17
CA TYR A 308 16.74 7.58 11.52
C TYR A 308 17.88 6.70 12.01
N PHE A 309 17.57 5.68 12.82
CA PHE A 309 18.52 4.69 13.32
C PHE A 309 18.59 3.48 12.40
N ARG A 310 19.79 3.06 12.02
CA ARG A 310 20.02 1.88 11.17
C ARG A 310 19.94 0.59 11.97
N LYS A 311 18.73 0.27 12.43
CA LYS A 311 18.39 -0.85 13.33
C LYS A 311 17.32 -1.76 12.71
N GLU A 312 17.62 -2.33 11.54
CA GLU A 312 16.70 -3.20 10.80
C GLU A 312 16.10 -4.33 11.66
N GLY A 313 14.80 -4.57 11.48
CA GLY A 313 14.10 -5.70 12.07
C GLY A 313 14.08 -5.70 13.60
N ARG A 314 14.08 -4.51 14.22
CA ARG A 314 14.26 -4.36 15.68
C ARG A 314 15.63 -4.85 16.16
N ALA A 315 16.67 -4.54 15.38
CA ALA A 315 18.04 -5.03 15.58
C ALA A 315 18.19 -6.57 15.52
N LEU A 316 17.21 -7.28 14.94
CA LEU A 316 17.31 -8.73 14.64
C LEU A 316 17.79 -9.01 13.21
N GLY A 317 17.78 -7.99 12.34
CA GLY A 317 18.07 -8.13 10.92
C GLY A 317 16.89 -8.61 10.08
N GLU A 318 17.01 -8.41 8.77
CA GLU A 318 15.93 -8.64 7.80
C GLU A 318 15.56 -10.13 7.66
N VAL A 319 16.54 -11.03 7.73
CA VAL A 319 16.31 -12.49 7.63
C VAL A 319 15.38 -12.98 8.74
N ILE A 320 15.68 -12.65 9.99
CA ILE A 320 14.85 -13.04 11.13
C ILE A 320 13.45 -12.45 11.02
N LYS A 321 13.35 -11.19 10.60
CA LYS A 321 12.08 -10.51 10.36
C LYS A 321 11.21 -11.25 9.33
N TYR A 322 11.79 -11.68 8.21
CA TYR A 322 11.05 -12.42 7.18
C TYR A 322 10.66 -13.82 7.64
N LEU A 323 11.50 -14.50 8.44
CA LEU A 323 11.11 -15.76 9.07
C LEU A 323 9.91 -15.59 10.01
N VAL A 324 9.85 -14.49 10.78
CA VAL A 324 8.69 -14.14 11.62
C VAL A 324 7.45 -13.90 10.76
N TYR A 325 7.56 -13.18 9.64
CA TYR A 325 6.44 -12.98 8.71
C TYR A 325 5.94 -14.30 8.11
N ASN A 326 6.85 -15.18 7.70
CA ASN A 326 6.49 -16.50 7.18
C ASN A 326 5.75 -17.34 8.23
N ALA A 327 6.22 -17.32 9.48
CA ALA A 327 5.57 -18.04 10.58
C ALA A 327 4.19 -17.47 10.93
N ARG A 328 4.02 -16.14 10.84
CA ARG A 328 2.71 -15.47 11.00
C ARG A 328 1.72 -15.94 9.93
N LYS A 329 2.11 -15.87 8.64
CA LYS A 329 1.25 -16.29 7.52
C LYS A 329 0.85 -17.77 7.56
N ARG A 330 1.75 -18.66 7.99
CA ARG A 330 1.47 -20.11 8.10
C ARG A 330 0.64 -20.51 9.31
N GLY A 331 0.74 -19.77 10.41
CA GLY A 331 0.21 -20.15 11.72
C GLY A 331 -1.07 -19.42 12.15
N GLY A 332 -1.72 -18.71 11.21
CA GLY A 332 -2.76 -17.71 11.48
C GLY A 332 -2.15 -16.40 11.95
N ASP A 333 -2.30 -15.33 11.17
CA ASP A 333 -1.80 -13.99 11.50
C ASP A 333 -2.82 -13.23 12.35
N THR A 334 -2.83 -13.50 13.66
CA THR A 334 -3.71 -12.84 14.63
C THR A 334 -2.91 -11.97 15.60
N ALA A 335 -3.52 -10.88 16.07
CA ALA A 335 -2.82 -9.88 16.89
C ALA A 335 -2.33 -10.45 18.24
N ASP A 336 -3.08 -11.39 18.84
CA ASP A 336 -2.73 -12.07 20.10
C ASP A 336 -1.42 -12.88 20.03
N LYS A 337 -1.03 -13.37 18.84
CA LYS A 337 0.17 -14.20 18.65
C LYS A 337 1.39 -13.42 18.19
N TYR A 338 1.25 -12.13 17.90
CA TYR A 338 2.29 -11.31 17.25
C TYR A 338 3.66 -11.38 17.94
N PHE A 339 3.72 -11.13 19.26
CA PHE A 339 4.97 -11.16 20.02
C PHE A 339 5.49 -12.59 20.23
N THR A 340 4.60 -13.53 20.52
CA THR A 340 4.95 -14.95 20.71
C THR A 340 5.64 -15.53 19.49
N ARG A 341 5.20 -15.17 18.27
CA ARG A 341 5.88 -15.59 17.02
C ARG A 341 7.29 -15.03 16.90
N THR A 342 7.50 -13.80 17.36
CA THR A 342 8.85 -13.21 17.39
C THR A 342 9.73 -13.95 18.39
N GLU A 343 9.26 -14.16 19.63
CA GLU A 343 10.01 -14.85 20.68
C GLU A 343 10.42 -16.27 20.27
N ASN A 344 9.52 -17.02 19.62
CA ASN A 344 9.79 -18.38 19.18
C ASN A 344 10.93 -18.49 18.15
N ILE A 345 11.19 -17.43 17.37
CA ILE A 345 12.21 -17.43 16.31
C ILE A 345 13.47 -16.70 16.77
N ALA A 346 13.30 -15.55 17.41
CA ALA A 346 14.40 -14.66 17.78
C ALA A 346 14.91 -14.88 19.22
N GLY A 347 14.20 -15.66 20.05
CA GLY A 347 14.51 -15.85 21.47
C GLY A 347 14.17 -14.65 22.37
N VAL A 348 13.81 -13.50 21.80
CA VAL A 348 13.43 -12.26 22.50
C VAL A 348 12.32 -11.52 21.73
N ARG A 349 11.52 -10.70 22.44
CA ARG A 349 10.49 -9.85 21.81
C ARG A 349 11.07 -8.71 20.99
N ASP A 350 12.17 -8.15 21.47
CA ASP A 350 12.78 -6.94 20.91
C ASP A 350 14.26 -6.88 21.34
N MET A 351 15.17 -6.75 20.39
CA MET A 351 16.61 -6.60 20.66
C MET A 351 17.04 -5.12 20.70
N ARG A 352 16.11 -4.18 20.44
CA ARG A 352 16.43 -2.75 20.45
C ARG A 352 16.63 -2.27 21.87
N PHE A 353 17.89 -2.01 22.20
CA PHE A 353 18.22 -1.18 23.34
C PHE A 353 18.06 0.29 22.95
N GLN A 354 17.05 0.95 23.54
CA GLN A 354 16.81 2.38 23.39
C GLN A 354 17.63 3.20 24.40
N ALA A 355 18.31 2.58 25.36
CA ALA A 355 19.08 3.26 26.40
C ALA A 355 20.20 4.18 25.87
N LEU A 356 20.73 3.91 24.67
CA LEU A 356 21.77 4.71 24.01
C LEU A 356 21.18 5.77 23.04
N MET A 357 19.91 5.64 22.67
CA MET A 357 19.27 6.51 21.68
C MET A 357 19.22 8.00 22.10
N PRO A 358 19.03 8.37 23.39
CA PRO A 358 18.97 9.78 23.79
C PRO A 358 20.26 10.58 23.59
N ASP A 359 21.42 9.93 23.41
CA ASP A 359 22.72 10.60 23.33
C ASP A 359 22.76 11.68 22.22
N ILE A 360 22.16 11.39 21.06
CA ILE A 360 22.06 12.38 19.96
C ILE A 360 21.15 13.56 20.33
N LEU A 361 20.13 13.37 21.17
CA LEU A 361 19.27 14.45 21.63
C LEU A 361 20.04 15.40 22.57
N HIS A 362 20.85 14.83 23.47
CA HIS A 362 21.76 15.58 24.33
C HIS A 362 22.83 16.30 23.52
N TRP A 363 23.36 15.65 22.47
CA TRP A 363 24.33 16.27 21.56
C TRP A 363 23.73 17.47 20.82
N LEU A 364 22.49 17.38 20.35
CA LEU A 364 21.73 18.46 19.72
C LEU A 364 21.32 19.58 20.69
N GLY A 365 21.48 19.39 22.00
CA GLY A 365 21.07 20.37 23.02
C GLY A 365 19.56 20.42 23.26
N ILE A 366 18.83 19.36 22.91
CA ILE A 366 17.38 19.29 23.10
C ILE A 366 17.09 19.14 24.59
N LYS A 367 16.31 20.08 25.13
CA LYS A 367 15.93 20.11 26.55
C LYS A 367 14.46 19.80 26.82
N LYS A 368 13.60 19.93 25.81
CA LYS A 368 12.19 19.53 25.85
C LYS A 368 11.73 19.05 24.48
N ILE A 369 10.70 18.22 24.45
CA ILE A 369 10.02 17.80 23.23
C ILE A 369 8.54 18.14 23.37
N ASP A 370 8.06 19.07 22.55
CA ASP A 370 6.65 19.46 22.58
C ASP A 370 5.78 18.34 22.02
N ARG A 371 6.19 17.74 20.88
CA ARG A 371 5.44 16.68 20.20
C ARG A 371 6.34 15.52 19.82
N MET A 372 6.16 14.36 20.45
CA MET A 372 6.82 13.11 20.09
C MET A 372 5.89 12.26 19.21
N LEU A 373 6.27 12.06 17.96
CA LEU A 373 5.52 11.32 16.96
C LEU A 373 5.84 9.82 17.07
N SER A 374 5.44 9.21 18.20
CA SER A 374 5.70 7.80 18.51
C SER A 374 4.72 7.21 19.53
N MET A 375 4.32 5.96 19.28
CA MET A 375 3.55 5.15 20.25
C MET A 375 4.46 4.34 21.19
N SER A 376 5.78 4.31 20.95
CA SER A 376 6.69 3.42 21.66
C SER A 376 7.02 3.91 23.08
N ASN A 377 6.64 3.13 24.10
CA ASN A 377 7.04 3.42 25.48
C ASN A 377 8.55 3.30 25.67
N MET A 378 9.20 2.29 25.06
CA MET A 378 10.66 2.14 25.17
C MET A 378 11.43 3.39 24.72
N LYS A 379 10.95 4.09 23.69
CA LYS A 379 11.54 5.36 23.24
C LYS A 379 11.22 6.49 24.20
N TYR A 380 9.96 6.60 24.63
CA TYR A 380 9.51 7.62 25.57
C TYR A 380 10.28 7.53 26.90
N ASP A 381 10.31 6.35 27.51
CA ASP A 381 10.94 6.09 28.80
C ASP A 381 12.44 6.39 28.75
N ALA A 382 13.13 5.94 27.69
CA ALA A 382 14.56 6.20 27.51
C ALA A 382 14.88 7.71 27.45
N ILE A 383 14.03 8.51 26.81
CA ILE A 383 14.24 9.97 26.70
C ILE A 383 14.00 10.63 28.05
N VAL A 384 12.84 10.39 28.66
CA VAL A 384 12.42 11.05 29.92
C VAL A 384 13.37 10.70 31.07
N GLN A 385 13.82 9.44 31.15
CA GLN A 385 14.78 9.00 32.18
C GLN A 385 16.12 9.74 32.09
N THR A 386 16.50 10.27 30.92
CA THR A 386 17.72 11.07 30.77
C THR A 386 17.50 12.56 30.98
N GLY A 387 16.30 12.98 31.39
CA GLY A 387 15.97 14.34 31.81
C GLY A 387 15.37 15.24 30.74
N ILE A 388 14.90 14.70 29.61
CA ILE A 388 14.21 15.46 28.56
C ILE A 388 12.70 15.20 28.66
N PRO A 389 11.88 16.14 29.17
CA PRO A 389 10.43 15.99 29.21
C PRO A 389 9.82 15.96 27.81
N ILE A 390 8.76 15.16 27.65
CA ILE A 390 7.92 15.08 26.46
C ILE A 390 6.51 15.53 26.86
N TYR A 391 5.98 16.55 26.20
CA TYR A 391 4.67 17.13 26.55
C TYR A 391 3.50 16.46 25.86
N GLU A 392 3.64 16.12 24.58
CA GLU A 392 2.60 15.44 23.80
C GLU A 392 3.18 14.20 23.12
N ARG A 393 2.47 13.07 23.22
CA ARG A 393 2.73 11.87 22.41
C ARG A 393 1.65 11.78 21.35
N VAL A 394 2.05 11.64 20.10
CA VAL A 394 1.13 11.61 18.95
C VAL A 394 1.19 10.21 18.33
N PRO A 395 0.07 9.46 18.28
CA PRO A 395 0.00 8.17 17.58
C PRO A 395 -0.05 8.39 16.06
N ILE A 396 0.10 7.31 15.29
CA ILE A 396 -0.19 7.36 13.85
C ILE A 396 -1.70 7.59 13.64
N PRO A 397 -2.12 8.42 12.66
CA PRO A 397 -3.54 8.56 12.30
C PRO A 397 -4.16 7.24 11.83
N GLU A 398 -5.43 7.04 12.15
CA GLU A 398 -6.18 5.80 11.91
C GLU A 398 -6.33 5.48 10.41
N ASP A 399 -6.54 6.51 9.60
CA ASP A 399 -6.65 6.46 8.14
C ASP A 399 -5.32 6.14 7.44
N MET A 400 -4.19 6.27 8.13
CA MET A 400 -2.86 5.95 7.62
C MET A 400 -2.39 4.53 7.98
N ILE A 401 -3.20 3.73 8.70
CA ILE A 401 -2.86 2.35 9.06
C ILE A 401 -3.31 1.41 7.92
N PRO A 402 -2.38 0.73 7.22
CA PRO A 402 -2.76 -0.27 6.23
C PRO A 402 -3.57 -1.41 6.87
N SER A 403 -4.57 -1.93 6.16
CA SER A 403 -5.46 -3.00 6.66
C SER A 403 -4.69 -4.19 7.21
N ASP A 404 -3.67 -4.64 6.48
CA ASP A 404 -2.81 -5.77 6.83
C ASP A 404 -1.92 -5.50 8.04
N SER A 405 -1.56 -4.23 8.26
CA SER A 405 -0.75 -3.80 9.38
C SER A 405 -1.56 -3.64 10.68
N ARG A 406 -2.90 -3.75 10.62
CA ARG A 406 -3.77 -3.65 11.80
C ARG A 406 -3.40 -4.67 12.88
N VAL A 407 -3.06 -5.89 12.46
CA VAL A 407 -2.58 -6.96 13.36
C VAL A 407 -1.39 -6.50 14.20
N GLU A 408 -0.46 -5.76 13.59
CA GLU A 408 0.71 -5.24 14.28
C GLU A 408 0.34 -4.12 15.27
N ILE A 409 -0.50 -3.17 14.87
CA ILE A 409 -0.86 -2.02 15.69
C ILE A 409 -1.65 -2.45 16.92
N ASP A 410 -2.68 -3.27 16.73
CA ASP A 410 -3.56 -3.67 17.83
C ASP A 410 -2.80 -4.55 18.84
N ALA A 411 -1.90 -5.42 18.36
CA ALA A 411 -1.00 -6.18 19.22
C ALA A 411 -0.07 -5.28 20.05
N LYS A 412 0.47 -4.22 19.44
CA LYS A 412 1.34 -3.25 20.13
C LYS A 412 0.59 -2.46 21.19
N ILE A 413 -0.62 -1.98 20.87
CA ILE A 413 -1.48 -1.26 21.82
C ILE A 413 -1.75 -2.14 23.04
N ASN A 414 -2.12 -3.40 22.83
CA ASN A 414 -2.35 -4.36 23.92
C ASN A 414 -1.07 -4.67 24.73
N ALA A 415 0.11 -4.65 24.10
CA ALA A 415 1.39 -4.75 24.79
C ALA A 415 1.81 -3.45 25.51
N GLY A 416 0.92 -2.46 25.60
CA GLY A 416 1.08 -1.22 26.36
C GLY A 416 1.51 -0.01 25.54
N TYR A 417 1.64 -0.11 24.21
CA TYR A 417 1.98 1.06 23.38
C TYR A 417 0.89 2.14 23.50
N PHE A 418 1.33 3.40 23.50
CA PHE A 418 0.43 4.54 23.67
C PHE A 418 -0.53 4.68 22.49
N THR A 419 -1.82 4.90 22.80
CA THR A 419 -2.87 5.21 21.84
C THR A 419 -3.86 6.20 22.46
N THR A 420 -4.53 6.98 21.61
CA THR A 420 -5.71 7.78 21.98
C THR A 420 -7.02 7.06 21.64
N GLY A 421 -6.94 5.90 20.97
CA GLY A 421 -8.07 5.09 20.52
C GLY A 421 -8.52 4.02 21.52
N LYS A 422 -9.29 3.04 21.03
CA LYS A 422 -9.85 1.95 21.84
C LYS A 422 -8.74 0.97 22.29
N ASN A 423 -8.83 0.50 23.53
CA ASN A 423 -8.07 -0.65 24.01
C ASN A 423 -8.89 -1.93 23.70
N TYR A 424 -8.27 -2.90 23.04
CA TYR A 424 -8.92 -4.16 22.65
C TYR A 424 -8.78 -5.23 23.73
N THR A 425 -9.79 -6.08 23.88
CA THR A 425 -9.70 -7.29 24.72
C THR A 425 -8.96 -8.42 23.98
N MET A 426 -8.51 -9.45 24.70
CA MET A 426 -7.87 -10.63 24.08
C MET A 426 -8.78 -11.37 23.10
N GLU A 427 -10.10 -11.32 23.32
CA GLU A 427 -11.10 -11.91 22.42
C GLU A 427 -11.23 -11.10 21.13
N GLU A 428 -11.30 -9.77 21.23
CA GLU A 428 -11.34 -8.87 20.07
C GLU A 428 -10.05 -8.95 19.23
N LEU A 429 -8.88 -9.11 19.87
CA LEU A 429 -7.60 -9.28 19.17
C LEU A 429 -7.50 -10.57 18.35
N ALA A 430 -8.22 -11.63 18.74
CA ALA A 430 -8.25 -12.89 18.00
C ALA A 430 -9.10 -12.79 16.71
N GLU A 431 -9.98 -11.79 16.63
CA GLU A 431 -10.80 -11.48 15.45
C GLU A 431 -10.02 -10.66 14.42
N VAL A 432 -9.03 -9.87 14.85
CA VAL A 432 -8.15 -9.11 13.96
C VAL A 432 -7.18 -10.06 13.25
N ARG A 433 -7.42 -10.27 11.94
CA ARG A 433 -6.66 -11.19 11.09
C ARG A 433 -5.98 -10.45 9.94
N GLY A 434 -4.70 -10.75 9.74
CA GLY A 434 -3.95 -10.34 8.56
C GLY A 434 -4.16 -11.31 7.41
N ARG A 435 -3.60 -11.01 6.23
CA ARG A 435 -3.64 -11.94 5.08
C ARG A 435 -3.05 -13.30 5.44
N GLY A 436 -3.74 -14.36 4.99
CA GLY A 436 -3.31 -15.74 5.15
C GLY A 436 -2.14 -16.12 4.24
N TRP A 437 -1.85 -17.41 4.19
CA TRP A 437 -0.95 -17.99 3.18
C TRP A 437 -1.68 -18.12 1.84
N GLU A 438 -1.93 -16.99 1.19
CA GLU A 438 -2.41 -16.94 -0.19
C GLU A 438 -1.19 -16.95 -1.12
N LYS A 439 -1.22 -17.75 -2.19
CA LYS A 439 -0.16 -17.71 -3.19
C LYS A 439 -0.33 -16.44 -4.03
N TRP A 440 0.75 -15.94 -4.64
CA TRP A 440 0.67 -14.74 -5.46
C TRP A 440 -0.25 -14.91 -6.68
N GLU A 441 -0.47 -16.17 -7.12
CA GLU A 441 -1.44 -16.52 -8.15
C GLU A 441 -2.92 -16.43 -7.68
N ASP A 442 -3.18 -16.37 -6.38
CA ASP A 442 -4.53 -16.43 -5.80
C ASP A 442 -5.16 -15.03 -5.59
N VAL A 443 -4.43 -13.93 -5.83
CA VAL A 443 -4.83 -12.57 -5.39
C VAL A 443 -5.72 -11.83 -6.41
N THR A 444 -5.87 -12.34 -7.62
CA THR A 444 -6.86 -11.85 -8.60
C THR A 444 -7.28 -12.99 -9.50
N THR A 445 -8.12 -13.90 -9.02
CA THR A 445 -8.79 -14.81 -9.96
C THR A 445 -9.86 -14.00 -10.67
N ASP A 446 -9.64 -13.73 -11.95
CA ASP A 446 -10.64 -13.21 -12.89
C ASP A 446 -11.69 -14.30 -13.20
N GLU A 447 -12.10 -15.05 -12.18
CA GLU A 447 -12.94 -16.25 -12.28
C GLU A 447 -14.36 -15.94 -11.82
N VAL A 448 -15.32 -16.65 -12.43
CA VAL A 448 -16.72 -16.55 -12.03
C VAL A 448 -16.97 -17.33 -10.74
N ASP A 449 -17.39 -16.64 -9.67
CA ASP A 449 -17.90 -17.28 -8.45
C ASP A 449 -19.30 -17.89 -8.69
N LEU A 450 -19.31 -19.11 -9.23
CA LEU A 450 -20.54 -19.85 -9.52
C LEU A 450 -21.34 -20.19 -8.25
N ALA A 451 -20.69 -20.33 -7.10
CA ALA A 451 -21.37 -20.65 -5.85
C ALA A 451 -22.21 -19.46 -5.36
N SER A 452 -21.62 -18.27 -5.33
CA SER A 452 -22.35 -17.04 -5.00
C SER A 452 -23.40 -16.70 -6.07
N GLN A 453 -23.09 -16.89 -7.36
CA GLN A 453 -24.08 -16.70 -8.42
C GLN A 453 -25.29 -17.62 -8.29
N LYS A 454 -25.09 -18.90 -7.92
CA LYS A 454 -26.19 -19.84 -7.70
C LYS A 454 -27.14 -19.35 -6.59
N LYS A 455 -26.58 -18.91 -5.46
CA LYS A 455 -27.37 -18.33 -4.36
C LYS A 455 -28.14 -17.10 -4.83
N TYR A 456 -27.47 -16.23 -5.58
CA TYR A 456 -28.08 -15.00 -6.07
C TYR A 456 -29.25 -15.24 -7.02
N TYR A 457 -29.08 -16.13 -8.01
CA TYR A 457 -30.15 -16.50 -8.93
C TYR A 457 -31.34 -17.15 -8.21
N GLN A 458 -31.08 -18.02 -7.23
CA GLN A 458 -32.15 -18.63 -6.42
C GLN A 458 -32.91 -17.57 -5.62
N TYR A 459 -32.19 -16.64 -4.98
CA TYR A 459 -32.82 -15.54 -4.26
C TYR A 459 -33.70 -14.71 -5.21
N LEU A 460 -33.15 -14.22 -6.33
CA LEU A 460 -33.90 -13.41 -7.29
C LEU A 460 -35.15 -14.13 -7.81
N SER A 461 -35.12 -15.45 -8.04
CA SER A 461 -36.32 -16.18 -8.49
C SER A 461 -37.44 -16.25 -7.45
N THR A 462 -37.17 -15.92 -6.19
CA THR A 462 -38.16 -15.88 -5.10
C THR A 462 -38.72 -14.49 -4.80
N THR A 463 -38.23 -13.45 -5.47
CA THR A 463 -38.58 -12.05 -5.18
C THR A 463 -39.81 -11.52 -5.94
N GLY A 464 -40.56 -12.39 -6.61
CA GLY A 464 -41.70 -12.02 -7.45
C GLY A 464 -41.33 -11.66 -8.89
N LEU A 465 -40.04 -11.67 -9.26
CA LEU A 465 -39.63 -11.61 -10.67
C LEU A 465 -40.20 -12.82 -11.44
N THR A 466 -40.65 -12.58 -12.68
CA THR A 466 -41.27 -13.63 -13.53
C THR A 466 -40.26 -14.40 -14.37
N GLY A 467 -39.01 -13.95 -14.43
CA GLY A 467 -37.95 -14.57 -15.21
C GLY A 467 -36.60 -13.88 -14.96
N LEU A 468 -35.50 -14.57 -15.28
CA LEU A 468 -34.16 -13.99 -15.23
C LEU A 468 -33.57 -13.86 -16.63
N VAL A 469 -32.89 -12.75 -16.88
CA VAL A 469 -32.03 -12.57 -18.05
C VAL A 469 -30.59 -12.76 -17.61
N ILE A 470 -29.98 -13.85 -18.05
CA ILE A 470 -28.57 -14.16 -17.81
C ILE A 470 -27.76 -13.62 -18.99
N LEU A 471 -26.53 -13.17 -18.75
CA LEU A 471 -25.63 -12.64 -19.79
C LEU A 471 -26.14 -11.34 -20.46
N GLY A 472 -26.78 -10.45 -19.69
CA GLY A 472 -27.08 -9.08 -20.13
C GLY A 472 -25.85 -8.17 -20.15
N THR A 473 -26.05 -6.90 -20.51
CA THR A 473 -24.97 -5.89 -20.49
C THR A 473 -24.38 -5.70 -19.08
N ASN A 474 -25.23 -5.64 -18.05
CA ASN A 474 -24.79 -5.44 -16.66
C ASN A 474 -24.16 -6.68 -16.01
N SER A 475 -24.26 -7.86 -16.64
CA SER A 475 -23.53 -9.04 -16.20
C SER A 475 -22.20 -9.19 -16.93
N GLU A 476 -21.74 -8.12 -17.60
CA GLU A 476 -20.43 -8.08 -18.26
C GLU A 476 -20.25 -9.18 -19.30
N ALA A 477 -21.33 -9.57 -19.99
CA ALA A 477 -21.33 -10.75 -20.85
C ALA A 477 -20.21 -10.74 -21.89
N PHE A 478 -19.87 -9.57 -22.44
CA PHE A 478 -18.78 -9.41 -23.42
C PHE A 478 -17.36 -9.62 -22.86
N LEU A 479 -17.20 -9.66 -21.53
CA LEU A 479 -15.92 -9.94 -20.87
C LEU A 479 -15.77 -11.41 -20.47
N LEU A 480 -16.86 -12.18 -20.51
CA LEU A 480 -16.86 -13.61 -20.18
C LEU A 480 -16.44 -14.44 -21.40
N THR A 481 -15.63 -15.48 -21.15
CA THR A 481 -15.33 -16.54 -22.10
C THR A 481 -16.59 -17.31 -22.48
N ARG A 482 -16.54 -18.06 -23.58
CA ARG A 482 -17.67 -18.87 -24.06
C ARG A 482 -18.09 -19.91 -23.01
N GLU A 483 -17.11 -20.50 -22.33
CA GLU A 483 -17.29 -21.50 -21.29
C GLU A 483 -17.95 -20.90 -20.05
N GLU A 484 -17.47 -19.76 -19.56
CA GLU A 484 -18.07 -19.05 -18.41
C GLU A 484 -19.51 -18.62 -18.69
N ARG A 485 -19.82 -18.20 -19.92
CA ARG A 485 -21.18 -17.88 -20.35
C ARG A 485 -22.10 -19.10 -20.20
N ALA A 486 -21.69 -20.26 -20.71
CA ALA A 486 -22.46 -21.50 -20.58
C ALA A 486 -22.61 -21.93 -19.10
N GLN A 487 -21.55 -21.80 -18.30
CA GLN A 487 -21.58 -22.09 -16.87
C GLN A 487 -22.57 -21.19 -16.11
N CYS A 488 -22.63 -19.90 -16.43
CA CYS A 488 -23.59 -18.98 -15.81
C CYS A 488 -25.04 -19.38 -16.08
N ILE A 489 -25.36 -19.76 -17.34
CA ILE A 489 -26.71 -20.18 -17.72
C ILE A 489 -27.08 -21.51 -17.05
N SER A 490 -26.17 -22.49 -17.07
CA SER A 490 -26.39 -23.79 -16.43
C SER A 490 -26.56 -23.66 -14.91
N THR A 491 -25.77 -22.76 -14.29
CA THR A 491 -25.88 -22.43 -12.86
C THR A 491 -27.23 -21.79 -12.55
N ALA A 492 -27.68 -20.84 -13.36
CA ALA A 492 -29.00 -20.24 -13.23
C ALA A 492 -30.08 -21.30 -13.33
N ARG A 493 -30.05 -22.17 -14.36
CA ARG A 493 -31.03 -23.27 -14.51
C ARG A 493 -31.04 -24.20 -13.31
N SER A 494 -29.87 -24.56 -12.79
CA SER A 494 -29.75 -25.38 -11.57
C SER A 494 -30.33 -24.68 -10.34
N ALA A 495 -30.19 -23.36 -10.23
CA ALA A 495 -30.68 -22.56 -9.11
C ALA A 495 -32.22 -22.42 -9.11
N VAL A 496 -32.82 -22.15 -10.28
CA VAL A 496 -34.24 -21.77 -10.38
C VAL A 496 -35.17 -22.94 -10.72
N GLY A 497 -34.62 -24.12 -11.02
CA GLY A 497 -35.38 -25.30 -11.41
C GLY A 497 -35.81 -25.31 -12.89
N PRO A 498 -36.49 -26.35 -13.37
CA PRO A 498 -36.68 -26.61 -14.81
C PRO A 498 -37.68 -25.67 -15.50
N ASN A 499 -38.65 -25.11 -14.77
CA ASN A 499 -39.79 -24.40 -15.36
C ASN A 499 -39.68 -22.87 -15.26
N TYR A 500 -38.77 -22.35 -14.46
CA TYR A 500 -38.64 -20.91 -14.29
C TYR A 500 -38.05 -20.28 -15.56
N PRO A 501 -38.65 -19.21 -16.14
CA PRO A 501 -38.20 -18.63 -17.39
C PRO A 501 -36.78 -18.05 -17.32
N LEU A 502 -35.91 -18.52 -18.21
CA LEU A 502 -34.55 -18.02 -18.40
C LEU A 502 -34.36 -17.52 -19.83
N MET A 503 -33.86 -16.30 -19.95
CA MET A 503 -33.45 -15.71 -21.21
C MET A 503 -31.94 -15.50 -21.19
N ALA A 504 -31.23 -15.94 -22.22
CA ALA A 504 -29.78 -15.80 -22.31
C ALA A 504 -29.39 -14.71 -23.32
N GLY A 505 -28.56 -13.76 -22.91
CA GLY A 505 -27.92 -12.82 -23.82
C GLY A 505 -26.83 -13.51 -24.64
N VAL A 506 -26.95 -13.42 -25.97
CA VAL A 506 -26.08 -14.12 -26.93
C VAL A 506 -25.41 -13.14 -27.91
N GLY A 507 -25.11 -11.94 -27.43
CA GLY A 507 -24.46 -10.89 -28.24
C GLY A 507 -23.08 -11.32 -28.76
N ALA A 508 -22.90 -11.20 -30.07
CA ALA A 508 -21.62 -11.34 -30.78
C ALA A 508 -21.68 -10.54 -32.11
N HIS A 509 -20.65 -10.63 -32.94
CA HIS A 509 -20.46 -9.73 -34.09
C HIS A 509 -20.70 -10.37 -35.45
N SER A 510 -21.04 -11.66 -35.50
CA SER A 510 -21.38 -12.39 -36.73
C SER A 510 -22.52 -13.38 -36.50
N THR A 511 -23.26 -13.70 -37.56
CA THR A 511 -24.36 -14.69 -37.52
C THR A 511 -23.89 -16.04 -36.96
N LYS A 512 -22.71 -16.51 -37.38
CA LYS A 512 -22.16 -17.80 -36.94
C LYS A 512 -21.88 -17.81 -35.43
N GLN A 513 -21.21 -16.79 -34.91
CA GLN A 513 -20.92 -16.71 -33.47
C GLN A 513 -22.20 -16.64 -32.64
N VAL A 514 -23.21 -15.89 -33.09
CA VAL A 514 -24.48 -15.80 -32.37
C VAL A 514 -25.22 -17.15 -32.38
N LEU A 515 -25.23 -17.87 -33.50
CA LEU A 515 -25.82 -19.21 -33.57
C LEU A 515 -25.09 -20.22 -32.68
N GLU A 516 -23.76 -20.15 -32.57
CA GLU A 516 -22.97 -20.96 -31.64
C GLU A 516 -23.37 -20.67 -30.18
N LEU A 517 -23.45 -19.39 -29.80
CA LEU A 517 -23.86 -18.99 -28.45
C LEU A 517 -25.32 -19.34 -28.13
N ILE A 518 -26.22 -19.28 -29.12
CA ILE A 518 -27.60 -19.74 -28.96
C ILE A 518 -27.63 -21.25 -28.71
N SER A 519 -26.83 -22.02 -29.45
CA SER A 519 -26.74 -23.46 -29.24
C SER A 519 -26.22 -23.78 -27.84
N ASP A 520 -25.16 -23.09 -27.37
CA ASP A 520 -24.66 -23.26 -26.01
C ASP A 520 -25.71 -22.90 -24.95
N ALA A 521 -26.44 -21.79 -25.16
CA ALA A 521 -27.51 -21.35 -24.27
C ALA A 521 -28.65 -22.38 -24.19
N ALA A 522 -29.03 -22.97 -25.33
CA ALA A 522 -30.04 -24.02 -25.39
C ALA A 522 -29.59 -25.26 -24.61
N HIS A 523 -28.36 -25.73 -24.84
CA HIS A 523 -27.78 -26.87 -24.10
C HIS A 523 -27.66 -26.58 -22.59
N ALA A 524 -27.36 -25.34 -22.20
CA ALA A 524 -27.27 -24.92 -20.81
C ALA A 524 -28.65 -24.71 -20.15
N GLY A 525 -29.75 -24.80 -20.91
CA GLY A 525 -31.12 -24.79 -20.40
C GLY A 525 -31.82 -23.43 -20.43
N ALA A 526 -31.39 -22.48 -21.26
CA ALA A 526 -32.15 -21.25 -21.52
C ALA A 526 -33.45 -21.54 -22.28
N ASN A 527 -34.50 -20.73 -22.05
CA ASN A 527 -35.76 -20.81 -22.78
C ASN A 527 -35.81 -19.85 -23.98
N TYR A 528 -35.11 -18.72 -23.90
CA TYR A 528 -35.12 -17.66 -24.92
C TYR A 528 -33.70 -17.13 -25.15
N ALA A 529 -33.43 -16.62 -26.35
CA ALA A 529 -32.19 -15.93 -26.67
C ALA A 529 -32.43 -14.42 -26.88
N LEU A 530 -31.70 -13.57 -26.15
CA LEU A 530 -31.73 -12.12 -26.27
C LEU A 530 -30.58 -11.65 -27.18
N VAL A 531 -30.94 -11.07 -28.33
CA VAL A 531 -29.99 -10.85 -29.44
C VAL A 531 -29.89 -9.35 -29.78
N LEU A 532 -28.69 -8.79 -29.63
CA LEU A 532 -28.35 -7.44 -30.13
C LEU A 532 -28.15 -7.45 -31.66
N PRO A 533 -28.41 -6.34 -32.37
CA PRO A 533 -27.96 -6.19 -33.75
C PRO A 533 -26.42 -6.25 -33.83
N PRO A 534 -25.83 -6.75 -34.94
CA PRO A 534 -24.38 -6.93 -35.09
C PRO A 534 -23.73 -5.59 -35.42
N ALA A 535 -23.63 -4.71 -34.41
CA ALA A 535 -23.42 -3.29 -34.61
C ALA A 535 -22.02 -2.78 -34.18
N TYR A 536 -21.06 -3.66 -33.88
CA TYR A 536 -19.69 -3.24 -33.56
C TYR A 536 -19.07 -2.42 -34.71
N PHE A 537 -19.28 -2.84 -35.95
CA PHE A 537 -18.90 -2.09 -37.15
C PHE A 537 -20.04 -1.16 -37.60
N GLY A 538 -20.42 -0.19 -36.77
CA GLY A 538 -21.63 0.63 -36.97
C GLY A 538 -21.82 1.21 -38.38
N LYS A 539 -20.74 1.70 -39.03
CA LYS A 539 -20.80 2.21 -40.41
C LYS A 539 -21.17 1.16 -41.47
N ALA A 540 -20.85 -0.11 -41.22
CA ALA A 540 -21.16 -1.22 -42.11
C ALA A 540 -22.52 -1.88 -41.80
N THR A 541 -23.08 -1.65 -40.62
CA THR A 541 -24.34 -2.25 -40.15
C THR A 541 -25.55 -1.48 -40.65
N THR A 542 -25.86 -1.62 -41.94
CA THR A 542 -27.08 -1.06 -42.54
C THR A 542 -28.33 -1.84 -42.12
N MET A 543 -29.53 -1.26 -42.30
CA MET A 543 -30.78 -1.96 -41.99
C MET A 543 -31.00 -3.24 -42.82
N SER A 544 -30.44 -3.33 -44.03
CA SER A 544 -30.50 -4.56 -44.82
C SER A 544 -29.64 -5.67 -44.20
N VAL A 545 -28.47 -5.31 -43.63
CA VAL A 545 -27.62 -6.23 -42.86
C VAL A 545 -28.36 -6.69 -41.61
N VAL A 546 -28.98 -5.78 -40.86
CA VAL A 546 -29.76 -6.13 -39.65
C VAL A 546 -30.90 -7.09 -39.98
N LYS A 547 -31.73 -6.78 -40.99
CA LYS A 547 -32.86 -7.63 -41.39
C LYS A 547 -32.39 -9.03 -41.81
N ARG A 548 -31.34 -9.13 -42.62
CA ARG A 548 -30.76 -10.41 -43.03
C ARG A 548 -30.22 -11.21 -41.84
N PHE A 549 -29.51 -10.55 -40.93
CA PHE A 549 -28.96 -11.16 -39.72
C PHE A 549 -30.06 -11.79 -38.85
N PHE A 550 -31.13 -11.05 -38.55
CA PHE A 550 -32.25 -11.60 -37.77
C PHE A 550 -33.02 -12.68 -38.51
N ALA A 551 -33.19 -12.57 -39.84
CA ALA A 551 -33.82 -13.62 -40.64
C ALA A 551 -33.01 -14.95 -40.58
N ASP A 552 -31.68 -14.87 -40.70
CA ASP A 552 -30.82 -16.05 -40.62
C ASP A 552 -30.80 -16.68 -39.23
N ILE A 553 -30.82 -15.86 -38.17
CA ILE A 553 -30.88 -16.34 -36.78
C ILE A 553 -32.23 -16.98 -36.49
N ALA A 554 -33.34 -16.31 -36.82
CA ALA A 554 -34.68 -16.81 -36.56
C ALA A 554 -34.94 -18.17 -37.24
N ARG A 555 -34.38 -18.38 -38.44
CA ARG A 555 -34.51 -19.64 -39.20
C ARG A 555 -33.72 -20.81 -38.60
N GLN A 556 -32.58 -20.54 -37.96
CA GLN A 556 -31.63 -21.59 -37.52
C GLN A 556 -31.61 -21.77 -36.00
N SER A 557 -32.16 -20.84 -35.23
CA SER A 557 -32.11 -20.86 -33.78
C SER A 557 -32.96 -21.99 -33.19
N PRO A 558 -32.41 -22.84 -32.30
CA PRO A 558 -33.18 -23.78 -31.49
C PRO A 558 -34.00 -23.12 -30.38
N LEU A 559 -33.80 -21.82 -30.11
CA LEU A 559 -34.55 -21.04 -29.11
C LEU A 559 -35.37 -19.92 -29.77
N PRO A 560 -36.53 -19.55 -29.20
CA PRO A 560 -37.22 -18.33 -29.58
C PRO A 560 -36.36 -17.09 -29.30
N ILE A 561 -36.43 -16.13 -30.22
CA ILE A 561 -35.57 -14.94 -30.26
C ILE A 561 -36.31 -13.72 -29.72
N VAL A 562 -35.66 -13.01 -28.80
CA VAL A 562 -36.06 -11.67 -28.35
C VAL A 562 -35.04 -10.66 -28.88
N ILE A 563 -35.51 -9.69 -29.65
CA ILE A 563 -34.66 -8.62 -30.19
C ILE A 563 -34.22 -7.72 -29.03
N TYR A 564 -32.93 -7.43 -28.93
CA TYR A 564 -32.41 -6.45 -27.98
C TYR A 564 -32.09 -5.16 -28.72
N ASN A 565 -32.95 -4.15 -28.61
CA ASN A 565 -32.71 -2.84 -29.20
C ASN A 565 -32.09 -1.89 -28.16
N PHE A 566 -30.78 -1.69 -28.24
CA PHE A 566 -30.03 -0.83 -27.32
C PHE A 566 -28.97 0.01 -28.06
N PRO A 567 -29.37 1.17 -28.63
CA PRO A 567 -28.49 1.98 -29.48
C PRO A 567 -27.20 2.43 -28.79
N GLY A 568 -27.26 2.70 -27.48
CA GLY A 568 -26.12 3.17 -26.68
C GLY A 568 -24.92 2.22 -26.66
N VAL A 569 -25.15 0.91 -26.83
CA VAL A 569 -24.08 -0.11 -26.91
C VAL A 569 -23.92 -0.71 -28.31
N CYS A 570 -24.63 -0.14 -29.29
CA CYS A 570 -24.69 -0.62 -30.67
C CYS A 570 -24.32 0.46 -31.68
N ASN A 571 -23.35 1.34 -31.35
CA ASN A 571 -22.90 2.42 -32.24
C ASN A 571 -24.04 3.27 -32.82
N GLY A 572 -25.10 3.51 -32.03
CA GLY A 572 -26.26 4.29 -32.44
C GLY A 572 -27.23 3.57 -33.39
N VAL A 573 -27.00 2.28 -33.71
CA VAL A 573 -27.96 1.48 -34.49
C VAL A 573 -29.22 1.29 -33.65
N ASP A 574 -30.30 1.96 -34.08
CA ASP A 574 -31.61 1.92 -33.45
C ASP A 574 -32.65 1.33 -34.39
N LEU A 575 -33.34 0.29 -33.93
CA LEU A 575 -34.41 -0.36 -34.70
C LEU A 575 -35.73 0.36 -34.45
N ASP A 576 -36.35 0.88 -35.50
CA ASP A 576 -37.69 1.45 -35.45
C ASP A 576 -38.78 0.35 -35.43
N SER A 577 -40.02 0.77 -35.19
CA SER A 577 -41.16 -0.15 -35.05
C SER A 577 -41.40 -0.91 -36.35
N GLU A 578 -41.27 -0.24 -37.50
CA GLU A 578 -41.48 -0.76 -38.84
C GLU A 578 -40.45 -1.84 -39.20
N THR A 579 -39.19 -1.62 -38.83
CA THR A 579 -38.11 -2.60 -39.02
C THR A 579 -38.32 -3.83 -38.15
N ILE A 580 -38.70 -3.65 -36.88
CA ILE A 580 -39.03 -4.75 -35.96
C ILE A 580 -40.22 -5.56 -36.52
N THR A 581 -41.31 -4.89 -36.91
CA THR A 581 -42.48 -5.53 -37.52
C THR A 581 -42.10 -6.31 -38.79
N SER A 582 -41.24 -5.75 -39.64
CA SER A 582 -40.73 -6.42 -40.84
C SER A 582 -39.96 -7.70 -40.50
N ILE A 583 -39.14 -7.70 -39.44
CA ILE A 583 -38.38 -8.88 -39.00
C ILE A 583 -39.32 -9.98 -38.49
N VAL A 584 -40.31 -9.62 -37.67
CA VAL A 584 -41.28 -10.57 -37.10
C VAL A 584 -42.08 -11.26 -38.21
N LYS A 585 -42.63 -10.48 -39.15
CA LYS A 585 -43.39 -11.01 -40.29
C LYS A 585 -42.54 -11.90 -41.20
N GLN A 586 -41.32 -11.47 -41.53
CA GLN A 586 -40.41 -12.28 -42.35
C GLN A 586 -40.05 -13.60 -41.66
N SER A 587 -39.85 -13.58 -40.33
CA SER A 587 -39.61 -14.81 -39.57
C SER A 587 -40.82 -15.75 -39.60
N ALA A 588 -42.04 -15.24 -39.48
CA ALA A 588 -43.27 -16.03 -39.58
C ALA A 588 -43.43 -16.66 -40.98
N GLU A 589 -43.19 -15.89 -42.04
CA GLU A 589 -43.23 -16.35 -43.44
C GLU A 589 -42.20 -17.46 -43.71
N SER A 590 -41.04 -17.41 -43.04
CA SER A 590 -39.99 -18.42 -43.18
C SER A 590 -40.22 -19.70 -42.37
N ASN A 591 -41.19 -19.71 -41.46
CA ASN A 591 -41.52 -20.86 -40.61
C ASN A 591 -42.73 -21.62 -41.20
N PRO A 592 -42.65 -22.95 -41.43
CA PRO A 592 -43.77 -23.74 -41.95
C PRO A 592 -45.08 -23.62 -41.17
N GLY A 593 -45.03 -23.29 -39.87
CA GLY A 593 -46.22 -23.09 -39.04
C GLY A 593 -46.85 -21.70 -39.13
N GLY A 594 -46.26 -20.77 -39.89
CA GLY A 594 -46.71 -19.37 -39.95
C GLY A 594 -46.53 -18.57 -38.65
N VAL A 595 -45.87 -19.16 -37.64
CA VAL A 595 -45.59 -18.54 -36.35
C VAL A 595 -44.16 -18.01 -36.33
N SER A 596 -43.96 -16.77 -35.92
CA SER A 596 -42.63 -16.18 -35.86
C SER A 596 -41.76 -16.87 -34.81
N ASN A 597 -40.48 -17.11 -35.11
CA ASN A 597 -39.49 -17.49 -34.09
C ASN A 597 -38.91 -16.24 -33.38
N VAL A 598 -39.26 -15.04 -33.85
CA VAL A 598 -38.95 -13.78 -33.17
C VAL A 598 -40.17 -13.37 -32.35
N VAL A 599 -40.11 -13.64 -31.05
CA VAL A 599 -41.27 -13.64 -30.14
C VAL A 599 -41.31 -12.42 -29.20
N GLY A 600 -40.33 -11.53 -29.28
CA GLY A 600 -40.37 -10.30 -28.49
C GLY A 600 -39.27 -9.30 -28.79
N VAL A 601 -39.31 -8.17 -28.09
CA VAL A 601 -38.26 -7.14 -28.11
C VAL A 601 -38.06 -6.53 -26.73
N LYS A 602 -36.79 -6.28 -26.37
CA LYS A 602 -36.38 -5.42 -25.27
C LYS A 602 -35.96 -4.05 -25.81
N LEU A 603 -36.70 -3.00 -25.47
CA LEU A 603 -36.48 -1.63 -25.93
C LEU A 603 -35.76 -0.79 -24.88
N THR A 604 -34.45 -0.58 -25.04
CA THR A 604 -33.63 0.25 -24.12
C THR A 604 -33.38 1.66 -24.66
N CYS A 605 -34.15 2.07 -25.68
CA CYS A 605 -34.16 3.42 -26.24
C CYS A 605 -35.12 4.39 -25.53
N ALA A 606 -35.80 3.95 -24.46
CA ALA A 606 -36.80 4.70 -23.70
C ALA A 606 -37.99 5.27 -24.52
N SER A 607 -38.23 4.75 -25.73
CA SER A 607 -39.31 5.22 -26.59
C SER A 607 -40.62 4.48 -26.31
N VAL A 608 -41.46 5.05 -25.43
CA VAL A 608 -42.82 4.55 -25.17
C VAL A 608 -43.65 4.50 -26.46
N GLY A 609 -43.45 5.44 -27.38
CA GLY A 609 -44.12 5.41 -28.69
C GLY A 609 -43.83 4.15 -29.52
N LYS A 610 -42.63 3.56 -29.42
CA LYS A 610 -42.33 2.28 -30.10
C LYS A 610 -43.13 1.15 -29.48
N ILE A 611 -43.32 1.17 -28.16
CA ILE A 611 -44.16 0.20 -27.45
C ILE A 611 -45.60 0.31 -27.95
N THR A 612 -46.16 1.53 -28.00
CA THR A 612 -47.53 1.76 -28.49
C THR A 612 -47.76 1.20 -29.88
N ARG A 613 -46.86 1.49 -30.84
CA ARG A 613 -46.99 1.01 -32.22
C ARG A 613 -46.89 -0.51 -32.33
N LEU A 614 -45.95 -1.12 -31.61
CA LEU A 614 -45.77 -2.57 -31.63
C LEU A 614 -46.93 -3.30 -30.93
N GLY A 615 -47.40 -2.81 -29.78
CA GLY A 615 -48.55 -3.37 -29.07
C GLY A 615 -49.88 -3.17 -29.80
N ALA A 616 -49.98 -2.16 -30.68
CA ALA A 616 -51.10 -2.02 -31.61
C ALA A 616 -50.98 -2.95 -32.84
N THR A 617 -49.77 -3.43 -33.16
CA THR A 617 -49.51 -4.28 -34.32
C THR A 617 -49.63 -5.76 -33.99
N PHE A 618 -49.21 -6.16 -32.79
CA PHE A 618 -49.13 -7.55 -32.34
C PHE A 618 -49.80 -7.72 -30.98
N SER A 619 -50.45 -8.87 -30.75
CA SER A 619 -50.92 -9.22 -29.41
C SER A 619 -49.73 -9.59 -28.50
N ARG A 620 -49.93 -9.51 -27.18
CA ARG A 620 -48.90 -9.90 -26.20
C ARG A 620 -48.46 -11.37 -26.35
N ASP A 621 -49.39 -12.25 -26.78
CA ASP A 621 -49.13 -13.68 -26.97
C ASP A 621 -48.35 -13.97 -28.27
N GLU A 622 -48.48 -13.11 -29.27
CA GLU A 622 -47.74 -13.22 -30.53
C GLU A 622 -46.33 -12.61 -30.41
N PHE A 623 -46.21 -11.44 -29.78
CA PHE A 623 -44.95 -10.71 -29.67
C PHE A 623 -44.88 -9.85 -28.41
N ALA A 624 -44.03 -10.24 -27.46
CA ALA A 624 -43.89 -9.56 -26.17
C ALA A 624 -42.95 -8.33 -26.27
N VAL A 625 -43.48 -7.14 -25.97
CA VAL A 625 -42.72 -5.89 -25.98
C VAL A 625 -42.34 -5.48 -24.56
N TYR A 626 -41.04 -5.47 -24.25
CA TYR A 626 -40.51 -5.12 -22.94
C TYR A 626 -39.80 -3.76 -22.95
N GLY A 627 -40.07 -2.94 -21.93
CA GLY A 627 -39.21 -1.82 -21.59
C GLY A 627 -37.82 -2.31 -21.15
N GLY A 628 -36.76 -1.56 -21.47
CA GLY A 628 -35.40 -1.86 -21.04
C GLY A 628 -34.95 -1.12 -19.77
N GLN A 629 -35.80 -0.23 -19.24
CA GLN A 629 -35.53 0.56 -18.04
C GLN A 629 -36.82 0.65 -17.21
N SER A 630 -36.70 0.54 -15.89
CA SER A 630 -37.86 0.42 -14.99
C SER A 630 -38.50 1.77 -14.64
N ASP A 631 -37.77 2.87 -14.72
CA ASP A 631 -38.23 4.24 -14.50
C ASP A 631 -39.46 4.66 -15.34
N PHE A 632 -39.74 3.99 -16.46
CA PHE A 632 -40.97 4.17 -17.25
C PHE A 632 -41.89 2.94 -17.32
N LEU A 633 -41.76 1.97 -16.40
CA LEU A 633 -42.52 0.71 -16.41
C LEU A 633 -44.04 0.93 -16.57
N ILE A 634 -44.66 1.76 -15.72
CA ILE A 634 -46.11 2.05 -15.80
C ILE A 634 -46.49 2.67 -17.15
N ALA A 635 -45.69 3.60 -17.67
CA ALA A 635 -45.97 4.23 -18.97
C ALA A 635 -45.94 3.18 -20.09
N GLY A 636 -44.98 2.24 -20.05
CA GLY A 636 -44.93 1.12 -20.99
C GLY A 636 -46.15 0.20 -20.88
N LEU A 637 -46.54 -0.19 -19.66
CA LEU A 637 -47.71 -1.06 -19.42
C LEU A 637 -49.00 -0.41 -19.95
N SER A 638 -49.16 0.91 -19.74
CA SER A 638 -50.34 1.66 -20.20
C SER A 638 -50.57 1.66 -21.70
N VAL A 639 -49.54 1.38 -22.50
CA VAL A 639 -49.59 1.34 -23.96
C VAL A 639 -49.32 -0.05 -24.54
N GLY A 640 -49.42 -1.11 -23.71
CA GLY A 640 -49.41 -2.50 -24.16
C GLY A 640 -48.10 -3.26 -23.95
N SER A 641 -47.11 -2.71 -23.24
CA SER A 641 -45.90 -3.48 -22.87
C SER A 641 -46.27 -4.74 -22.06
N ALA A 642 -45.51 -5.81 -22.25
CA ALA A 642 -45.62 -7.04 -21.46
C ALA A 642 -44.86 -6.99 -20.12
N GLY A 643 -44.16 -5.88 -19.83
CA GLY A 643 -43.36 -5.69 -18.62
C GLY A 643 -42.03 -4.99 -18.90
N CYS A 644 -41.05 -5.18 -18.02
CA CYS A 644 -39.74 -4.57 -18.16
C CYS A 644 -38.61 -5.56 -17.83
N ILE A 645 -37.53 -5.49 -18.60
CA ILE A 645 -36.26 -6.16 -18.32
C ILE A 645 -35.30 -5.10 -17.79
N ALA A 646 -35.28 -4.93 -16.46
CA ALA A 646 -34.59 -3.82 -15.78
C ALA A 646 -33.28 -4.24 -15.10
N ALA A 647 -32.27 -3.37 -15.19
CA ALA A 647 -31.05 -3.48 -14.39
C ALA A 647 -31.34 -3.30 -12.89
N PHE A 648 -32.19 -2.32 -12.57
CA PHE A 648 -32.60 -1.96 -11.22
C PHE A 648 -33.25 -3.11 -10.44
N ALA A 649 -33.88 -4.07 -11.12
CA ALA A 649 -34.41 -5.28 -10.50
C ALA A 649 -33.32 -6.19 -9.92
N ASN A 650 -32.03 -5.98 -10.23
CA ASN A 650 -30.94 -6.61 -9.48
C ASN A 650 -30.74 -5.96 -8.12
N VAL A 651 -31.16 -4.71 -7.92
CA VAL A 651 -30.93 -3.95 -6.68
C VAL A 651 -32.19 -3.93 -5.80
N PHE A 652 -33.38 -3.78 -6.39
CA PHE A 652 -34.66 -3.80 -5.66
C PHE A 652 -35.71 -4.60 -6.44
N PRO A 653 -35.56 -5.93 -6.52
CA PRO A 653 -36.44 -6.80 -7.29
C PRO A 653 -37.89 -6.78 -6.81
N LYS A 654 -38.14 -6.81 -5.50
CA LYS A 654 -39.51 -6.85 -4.94
C LYS A 654 -40.24 -5.54 -5.21
N THR A 655 -39.56 -4.41 -5.10
CA THR A 655 -40.09 -3.10 -5.46
C THR A 655 -40.53 -3.06 -6.92
N ALA A 656 -39.68 -3.51 -7.85
CA ALA A 656 -40.02 -3.55 -9.26
C ALA A 656 -41.23 -4.48 -9.54
N ALA A 657 -41.26 -5.66 -8.92
CA ALA A 657 -42.38 -6.59 -9.02
C ALA A 657 -43.68 -6.02 -8.40
N ARG A 658 -43.58 -5.28 -7.29
CA ARG A 658 -44.72 -4.67 -6.61
C ARG A 658 -45.35 -3.55 -7.43
N VAL A 659 -44.54 -2.71 -8.10
CA VAL A 659 -45.05 -1.69 -9.02
C VAL A 659 -45.86 -2.34 -10.15
N TYR A 660 -45.31 -3.41 -10.75
CA TYR A 660 -46.03 -4.16 -11.79
C TYR A 660 -47.34 -4.73 -11.27
N ALA A 661 -47.32 -5.39 -10.10
CA ALA A 661 -48.50 -6.02 -9.51
C ALA A 661 -49.60 -5.01 -9.17
N LEU A 662 -49.26 -3.88 -8.56
CA LEU A 662 -50.21 -2.79 -8.24
C LEU A 662 -50.84 -2.22 -9.51
N TYR A 663 -50.06 -2.04 -10.58
CA TYR A 663 -50.59 -1.52 -11.82
C TYR A 663 -51.57 -2.51 -12.48
N GLU A 664 -51.20 -3.79 -12.56
CA GLU A 664 -52.06 -4.83 -13.15
C GLU A 664 -53.29 -5.15 -12.29
N SER A 665 -53.26 -4.90 -10.97
CA SER A 665 -54.45 -4.99 -10.09
C SER A 665 -55.39 -3.79 -10.19
N GLY A 666 -55.01 -2.73 -10.93
CA GLY A 666 -55.78 -1.50 -11.08
C GLY A 666 -55.54 -0.45 -9.99
N GLU A 667 -54.59 -0.69 -9.08
CA GLU A 667 -54.18 0.24 -8.01
C GLU A 667 -53.21 1.31 -8.53
N VAL A 668 -53.65 2.03 -9.57
CA VAL A 668 -52.79 2.93 -10.37
C VAL A 668 -52.15 4.06 -9.54
N ALA A 669 -52.88 4.60 -8.56
CA ALA A 669 -52.37 5.69 -7.72
C ALA A 669 -51.17 5.24 -6.86
N GLU A 670 -51.29 4.08 -6.21
CA GLU A 670 -50.23 3.48 -5.40
C GLU A 670 -49.05 3.03 -6.28
N ALA A 671 -49.33 2.42 -7.43
CA ALA A 671 -48.31 2.04 -8.40
C ALA A 671 -47.48 3.26 -8.82
N LEU A 672 -48.13 4.39 -9.13
CA LEU A 672 -47.46 5.63 -9.53
C LEU A 672 -46.62 6.24 -8.40
N GLU A 673 -47.09 6.18 -7.15
CA GLU A 673 -46.31 6.64 -6.02
C GLU A 673 -45.02 5.83 -5.87
N LEU A 674 -45.12 4.50 -5.87
CA LEU A 674 -43.97 3.62 -5.74
C LEU A 674 -43.02 3.74 -6.95
N GLN A 675 -43.57 3.85 -8.16
CA GLN A 675 -42.80 4.08 -9.39
C GLN A 675 -41.94 5.34 -9.32
N ARG A 676 -42.45 6.44 -8.76
CA ARG A 676 -41.67 7.70 -8.64
C ARG A 676 -40.48 7.53 -7.70
N LYS A 677 -40.68 6.86 -6.56
CA LYS A 677 -39.60 6.56 -5.61
C LYS A 677 -38.55 5.63 -6.24
N ALA A 678 -39.01 4.56 -6.89
CA ALA A 678 -38.15 3.62 -7.61
C ALA A 678 -37.34 4.32 -8.72
N ALA A 679 -37.95 5.21 -9.50
CA ALA A 679 -37.26 5.94 -10.56
C ALA A 679 -36.14 6.85 -10.03
N LEU A 680 -36.34 7.51 -8.88
CA LEU A 680 -35.29 8.29 -8.23
C LEU A 680 -34.15 7.39 -7.74
N ALA A 681 -34.48 6.28 -7.09
CA ALA A 681 -33.52 5.30 -6.61
C ALA A 681 -32.73 4.61 -7.75
N GLU A 682 -33.32 4.46 -8.94
CA GLU A 682 -32.65 3.88 -10.11
C GLU A 682 -31.55 4.79 -10.69
N SER A 683 -31.60 6.11 -10.42
CA SER A 683 -30.71 7.08 -11.06
C SER A 683 -29.21 6.76 -10.98
N PRO A 684 -28.64 6.24 -9.87
CA PRO A 684 -27.23 5.88 -9.82
C PRO A 684 -26.87 4.71 -10.75
N CYS A 685 -27.79 3.78 -11.01
CA CYS A 685 -27.57 2.65 -11.93
C CYS A 685 -27.40 3.11 -13.38
N LYS A 686 -27.82 4.33 -13.73
CA LYS A 686 -27.63 4.91 -15.08
C LYS A 686 -26.16 5.26 -15.35
N SER A 687 -25.33 5.38 -14.31
CA SER A 687 -23.90 5.67 -14.44
C SER A 687 -23.07 4.49 -14.95
N GLY A 688 -23.64 3.28 -14.99
CA GLY A 688 -23.03 2.10 -15.61
C GLY A 688 -22.95 0.87 -14.71
N ILE A 689 -22.15 -0.10 -15.16
CA ILE A 689 -22.03 -1.44 -14.56
C ILE A 689 -21.51 -1.33 -13.12
N ALA A 690 -20.45 -0.57 -12.88
CA ALA A 690 -19.78 -0.46 -11.58
C ALA A 690 -20.73 0.00 -10.46
N SER A 691 -21.50 1.07 -10.71
CA SER A 691 -22.49 1.57 -9.73
C SER A 691 -23.64 0.60 -9.51
N THR A 692 -24.10 -0.09 -10.56
CA THR A 692 -25.16 -1.10 -10.45
C THR A 692 -24.71 -2.32 -9.65
N LYS A 693 -23.50 -2.83 -9.90
CA LYS A 693 -22.94 -3.96 -9.15
C LYS A 693 -22.68 -3.59 -7.69
N TYR A 694 -22.16 -2.40 -7.43
CA TYR A 694 -21.99 -1.88 -6.08
C TYR A 694 -23.32 -1.80 -5.33
N ALA A 695 -24.36 -1.24 -5.96
CA ALA A 695 -25.70 -1.19 -5.37
C ALA A 695 -26.25 -2.59 -5.05
N ALA A 696 -26.13 -3.54 -5.99
CA ALA A 696 -26.50 -4.93 -5.70
C ALA A 696 -25.68 -5.54 -4.55
N ALA A 697 -24.37 -5.24 -4.49
CA ALA A 697 -23.47 -5.75 -3.46
C ALA A 697 -23.88 -5.33 -2.05
N VAL A 698 -24.28 -4.07 -1.85
CA VAL A 698 -24.63 -3.56 -0.51
C VAL A 698 -26.09 -3.78 -0.11
N PHE A 699 -26.97 -4.09 -1.07
CA PHE A 699 -28.40 -4.31 -0.81
C PHE A 699 -28.81 -5.78 -1.00
N THR A 700 -29.03 -6.21 -2.24
CA THR A 700 -29.63 -7.51 -2.57
C THR A 700 -28.72 -8.70 -2.40
N ALA A 701 -27.41 -8.56 -2.66
CA ALA A 701 -26.45 -9.64 -2.49
C ALA A 701 -26.32 -10.04 -1.01
N VAL A 702 -26.35 -9.05 -0.11
CA VAL A 702 -26.41 -9.28 1.35
C VAL A 702 -27.70 -10.02 1.70
N ALA A 703 -28.85 -9.57 1.18
CA ALA A 703 -30.13 -10.24 1.39
C ALA A 703 -30.15 -11.70 0.84
N ALA A 704 -29.37 -11.98 -0.21
CA ALA A 704 -29.18 -13.32 -0.77
C ALA A 704 -28.19 -14.21 0.03
N GLY A 705 -27.61 -13.71 1.12
CA GLY A 705 -26.65 -14.47 1.95
C GLY A 705 -25.28 -14.66 1.30
N ILE A 706 -24.81 -13.63 0.59
CA ILE A 706 -23.46 -13.60 -0.01
C ILE A 706 -22.53 -12.83 0.93
N ASP A 707 -21.61 -13.56 1.56
CA ASP A 707 -20.55 -12.96 2.39
C ASP A 707 -19.54 -12.21 1.53
N SER A 708 -19.01 -11.10 2.06
CA SER A 708 -18.05 -10.22 1.37
C SER A 708 -18.54 -9.79 -0.02
N ALA A 709 -19.84 -9.45 -0.13
CA ALA A 709 -20.48 -9.14 -1.40
C ALA A 709 -19.80 -8.00 -2.17
N GLU A 710 -19.34 -6.94 -1.50
CA GLU A 710 -18.61 -5.84 -2.15
C GLU A 710 -17.35 -6.31 -2.87
N GLU A 711 -16.63 -7.29 -2.31
CA GLU A 711 -15.45 -7.87 -2.94
C GLU A 711 -15.82 -8.75 -4.15
N LYS A 712 -16.81 -9.62 -3.98
CA LYS A 712 -17.20 -10.59 -5.01
C LYS A 712 -17.93 -9.98 -6.22
N LEU A 713 -18.57 -8.83 -6.03
CA LEU A 713 -19.32 -8.14 -7.08
C LEU A 713 -18.52 -7.01 -7.73
N LYS A 714 -17.20 -6.92 -7.50
CA LYS A 714 -16.34 -5.98 -8.22
C LYS A 714 -16.47 -6.15 -9.74
N PRO A 715 -16.39 -5.06 -10.53
CA PRO A 715 -16.30 -5.16 -11.98
C PRO A 715 -15.11 -6.02 -12.40
N ARG A 716 -15.29 -6.78 -13.47
CA ARG A 716 -14.23 -7.58 -14.07
C ARG A 716 -13.21 -6.65 -14.71
N THR A 717 -11.93 -7.02 -14.64
CA THR A 717 -10.87 -6.22 -15.27
C THR A 717 -11.11 -6.09 -16.78
N PRO A 718 -10.80 -4.93 -17.40
CA PRO A 718 -10.08 -3.75 -16.87
C PRO A 718 -10.99 -2.66 -16.27
N TYR A 719 -12.25 -2.95 -15.92
CA TYR A 719 -13.16 -1.93 -15.39
C TYR A 719 -12.92 -1.67 -13.90
N GLU A 720 -13.02 -0.40 -13.51
CA GLU A 720 -12.75 0.05 -12.14
C GLU A 720 -14.02 0.09 -11.28
N GLU A 721 -13.82 0.00 -9.96
CA GLU A 721 -14.86 0.24 -8.96
C GLU A 721 -15.39 1.69 -9.02
N PRO A 722 -16.62 1.94 -8.54
CA PRO A 722 -17.09 3.32 -8.39
C PRO A 722 -16.24 4.06 -7.33
N SER A 723 -15.97 5.35 -7.56
CA SER A 723 -15.33 6.21 -6.56
C SER A 723 -16.10 6.25 -5.23
N GLU A 724 -15.43 6.57 -4.12
CA GLU A 724 -16.09 6.69 -2.82
C GLU A 724 -17.25 7.71 -2.82
N GLY A 725 -17.13 8.79 -3.60
CA GLY A 725 -18.23 9.74 -3.81
C GLY A 725 -19.44 9.09 -4.49
N ALA A 726 -19.23 8.24 -5.50
CA ALA A 726 -20.31 7.50 -6.16
C ALA A 726 -20.91 6.42 -5.25
N LYS A 727 -20.08 5.71 -4.45
CA LYS A 727 -20.56 4.75 -3.44
C LYS A 727 -21.44 5.41 -2.39
N LYS A 728 -21.03 6.60 -1.90
CA LYS A 728 -21.84 7.41 -0.99
C LYS A 728 -23.19 7.79 -1.61
N MET A 729 -23.18 8.28 -2.85
CA MET A 729 -24.40 8.64 -3.57
C MET A 729 -25.36 7.45 -3.73
N VAL A 730 -24.86 6.25 -4.07
CA VAL A 730 -25.69 5.03 -4.15
C VAL A 730 -26.41 4.78 -2.83
N ARG A 731 -25.68 4.81 -1.69
CA ARG A 731 -26.27 4.55 -0.37
C ARG A 731 -27.33 5.58 0.02
N GLU A 732 -27.08 6.86 -0.25
CA GLU A 732 -28.00 7.96 0.11
C GLU A 732 -29.27 7.95 -0.74
N VAL A 733 -29.13 7.87 -2.07
CA VAL A 733 -30.26 7.95 -3.01
C VAL A 733 -31.18 6.73 -2.92
N MET A 734 -30.64 5.57 -2.57
CA MET A 734 -31.40 4.32 -2.50
C MET A 734 -31.95 3.99 -1.11
N ALA A 735 -31.61 4.77 -0.08
CA ALA A 735 -31.96 4.46 1.32
C ALA A 735 -33.47 4.27 1.54
N GLU A 736 -34.31 5.18 1.00
CA GLU A 736 -35.77 5.09 1.17
C GLU A 736 -36.34 3.80 0.55
N VAL A 737 -35.92 3.47 -0.68
CA VAL A 737 -36.40 2.27 -1.38
C VAL A 737 -35.85 1.00 -0.73
N ALA A 738 -34.64 1.04 -0.16
CA ALA A 738 -34.08 -0.08 0.59
C ALA A 738 -34.89 -0.41 1.86
N GLU A 739 -35.47 0.58 2.55
CA GLU A 739 -36.39 0.33 3.65
C GLU A 739 -37.70 -0.31 3.17
N LEU A 740 -38.27 0.21 2.07
CA LEU A 740 -39.51 -0.32 1.49
C LEU A 740 -39.34 -1.76 1.02
N GLU A 741 -38.24 -2.06 0.32
CA GLU A 741 -37.90 -3.40 -0.20
C GLU A 741 -37.92 -4.46 0.91
N ARG A 742 -37.40 -4.13 2.10
CA ARG A 742 -37.38 -5.04 3.25
C ARG A 742 -38.76 -5.33 3.83
N GLY A 743 -39.69 -4.39 3.66
CA GLY A 743 -41.08 -4.53 4.13
C GLY A 743 -41.98 -5.30 3.17
N PHE A 744 -41.51 -5.62 1.96
CA PHE A 744 -42.26 -6.46 1.02
C PHE A 744 -41.98 -7.94 1.29
N ASP A 745 -43.06 -8.71 1.47
CA ASP A 745 -43.01 -10.17 1.69
C ASP A 745 -42.42 -10.90 0.48
#